data_AF-A0ABC9BR02-F1
#
_entry.id   AF-A0ABC9BR02-F1
#
_cell.length_a   1.000
_cell.length_b   1.000
_cell.length_c   1.000
_cell.angle_alpha   90.00
_cell.angle_beta   90.00
_cell.angle_gamma   90.00
#
_symmetry.space_group_name_H-M   'P 1'
#
loop_
_entity.id
_entity.type
_entity.pdbx_description
1 polymer ?
#
loop_
_entity_poly.entity_id
_entity_poly.type
_entity_poly.pdbx_seq_one_letter_code
_entity_poly.pdbx_strand_id
1 'polypeptide(L)'
;MPLQEVRLRADNTDSAAEEIIAFLGSTRQESVIYFDGWYRGGLGASAILKAVVERFRSSSLGAATRKAVGGLDKIIHIDCSLWQSKRSLQKAIGEELKLPKKVMDFFNHCDDEDDFDGLKQADRGVILEVKWVIFSELSNCKFLVVFHNGSGNYVDLWECGVPVMGPMNKRVLWTSRGKFRLHGIQNIEDVKAFAGLSDMAMSFGPRIKVDEKDAVKDFFRHFLHAEAGEVASRYNGVPDDTKIVLECILYKVMIQKDNDINWGTHAANYWVCDGIIHEANGCGRSAWEIGDALHRTMNLDWHQGDVEFFRNFLCEEQWAHSDRWVSATGQDTTAIQALTTSFFWTGAIIQGGTFKDFDKSRLHVLHLSHCTFSFSSPPFISCSYLRFLLLDHCKDKNDAPDHSEEQDHNQVTDGACFQKLWVLELSYTDWYWLVSKKMLDLMVELRELNVKGSSNWSISHLHSSSDARSNNSKLLKLRVVGAKDNNNIGNSSGYRNQQASSFPDLSSWHILKTVILDGCGELEEIGCNTLSPSLESFSFTTSNVTTKIKRISFRGCSILKSLMMRGLFGELVELNMSGTSVKTLDLSETQALRLKRLFLLGCEKLCVILWPQEGSMELITLEVLHIDTTHSARARKGKCSKQEATSDGTSAESSSMVVHRNGQALTNLALYISLRDPRLFRSLLHTRIAAYLHIEITSTSSHRGSGQGVNNVASSGSEQEVRAMNFQISAGNLYIEDIISTFEDNSQTVGANEGIIFIDAPAIKWMWPCPPIPMHSNCARCYISIQDETPTRSLQDTTSTRQQTSTTLPSFLYKNAKILHLHDSLSITCIPGPSTVAAVDLRWDELQWCQLERCPNLEGSVFTPPSIRETSYFGYLETFWASQLLKARYIWGWSALFFLRGYDSFEGLVFLHLDWCPRLLHVLPLYTSNGNGCRSLETIEIICCGELREVFPSDSEFQQQQKPREFPSLKRIHLYELPMLQRICGRRIFAPRLETVKIRGCWSLKHLPAVCRAPHRSTESDDEEESSESDKEEAHMLPTVDCEKDWWDNLEWDGKEAGHHPSHYKPTHSAYYKKTLLRATVLR
;
A
#
# COMPACT_ATOMS: atom_id res chain seq x y z
N MET A 1 -40.29 13.64 -14.40
CA MET A 1 -41.13 14.80 -14.81
C MET A 1 -40.20 15.91 -15.31
N PRO A 2 -40.68 16.94 -16.02
CA PRO A 2 -39.85 18.13 -16.23
C PRO A 2 -39.52 18.79 -14.88
N LEU A 3 -38.26 19.21 -14.69
CA LEU A 3 -37.80 19.92 -13.49
C LEU A 3 -38.65 21.17 -13.23
N GLN A 4 -39.17 21.32 -12.02
CA GLN A 4 -39.90 22.53 -11.64
C GLN A 4 -38.91 23.62 -11.20
N GLU A 5 -38.96 24.79 -11.85
CA GLU A 5 -38.14 25.94 -11.47
C GLU A 5 -38.94 26.90 -10.56
N VAL A 6 -38.39 27.22 -9.39
CA VAL A 6 -38.96 28.17 -8.42
C VAL A 6 -37.98 29.30 -8.18
N ARG A 7 -38.46 30.55 -8.25
CA ARG A 7 -37.67 31.74 -7.90
C ARG A 7 -38.31 32.45 -6.71
N LEU A 8 -37.67 32.34 -5.55
CA LEU A 8 -38.04 33.06 -4.33
C LEU A 8 -37.56 34.51 -4.40
N ARG A 9 -38.14 35.39 -3.57
CA ARG A 9 -37.69 36.77 -3.44
C ARG A 9 -37.38 37.15 -2.00
N ALA A 10 -36.15 37.53 -1.77
CA ALA A 10 -35.63 37.99 -0.48
C ALA A 10 -34.76 39.24 -0.71
N ASP A 11 -34.33 39.88 0.37
CA ASP A 11 -33.41 41.03 0.35
C ASP A 11 -32.06 40.73 1.02
N ASN A 12 -31.98 39.66 1.83
CA ASN A 12 -30.78 39.18 2.52
C ASN A 12 -30.89 37.69 2.89
N THR A 13 -29.80 37.10 3.43
CA THR A 13 -29.70 35.69 3.85
C THR A 13 -30.81 35.27 4.82
N ASP A 14 -31.14 36.13 5.77
CA ASP A 14 -32.19 35.88 6.76
C ASP A 14 -33.57 35.80 6.10
N SER A 15 -33.95 36.78 5.27
CA SER A 15 -35.21 36.74 4.53
C SER A 15 -35.26 35.54 3.58
N ALA A 16 -34.15 35.18 2.93
CA ALA A 16 -34.10 34.03 2.03
C ALA A 16 -34.37 32.71 2.76
N ALA A 17 -33.77 32.52 3.94
CA ALA A 17 -34.03 31.38 4.79
C ALA A 17 -35.47 31.36 5.35
N GLU A 18 -36.13 32.51 5.56
CA GLU A 18 -37.56 32.54 5.96
C GLU A 18 -38.46 32.07 4.82
N GLU A 19 -38.23 32.55 3.60
CA GLU A 19 -38.98 32.16 2.40
C GLU A 19 -38.84 30.65 2.12
N ILE A 20 -37.65 30.07 2.28
CA ILE A 20 -37.43 28.62 2.15
C ILE A 20 -38.19 27.85 3.24
N ILE A 21 -38.14 28.28 4.50
CA ILE A 21 -38.87 27.64 5.60
C ILE A 21 -40.39 27.74 5.39
N ALA A 22 -40.89 28.89 4.90
CA ALA A 22 -42.29 29.09 4.58
C ALA A 22 -42.76 28.23 3.40
N PHE A 23 -41.94 28.14 2.34
CA PHE A 23 -42.15 27.25 1.20
C PHE A 23 -42.29 25.79 1.67
N LEU A 24 -41.29 25.29 2.42
CA LEU A 24 -41.33 23.95 3.03
C LEU A 24 -42.56 23.77 3.95
N GLY A 25 -42.98 24.79 4.69
CA GLY A 25 -44.19 24.76 5.53
C GLY A 25 -45.52 24.74 4.76
N SER A 26 -45.50 25.01 3.45
CA SER A 26 -46.67 25.04 2.56
C SER A 26 -46.81 23.79 1.68
N THR A 27 -45.69 23.25 1.19
CA THR A 27 -45.64 22.05 0.36
C THR A 27 -45.80 20.76 1.19
N ARG A 28 -46.70 19.86 0.78
CA ARG A 28 -46.89 18.53 1.38
C ARG A 28 -46.29 17.37 0.54
N GLN A 29 -45.57 17.69 -0.54
CA GLN A 29 -44.96 16.68 -1.41
C GLN A 29 -43.56 16.31 -0.92
N GLU A 30 -43.26 15.01 -1.00
CA GLU A 30 -41.89 14.49 -1.06
C GLU A 30 -41.16 15.23 -2.20
N SER A 31 -39.95 15.72 -1.93
CA SER A 31 -39.20 16.51 -2.92
C SER A 31 -37.71 16.56 -2.63
N VAL A 32 -36.93 16.36 -3.69
CA VAL A 32 -35.52 16.72 -3.80
C VAL A 32 -35.44 18.09 -4.45
N ILE A 33 -34.94 19.06 -3.69
CA ILE A 33 -34.84 20.47 -4.07
C ILE A 33 -33.36 20.81 -4.22
N TYR A 34 -32.93 21.07 -5.45
CA TYR A 34 -31.65 21.71 -5.72
C TYR A 34 -31.76 23.21 -5.45
N PHE A 35 -30.83 23.78 -4.69
CA PHE A 35 -30.77 25.20 -4.37
C PHE A 35 -29.53 25.85 -5.02
N ASP A 36 -29.78 26.69 -6.01
CA ASP A 36 -28.77 27.30 -6.90
C ASP A 36 -28.23 28.64 -6.38
N GLY A 37 -28.81 29.18 -5.30
CA GLY A 37 -28.47 30.50 -4.77
C GLY A 37 -28.92 31.63 -5.70
N TRP A 38 -28.07 32.64 -5.87
CA TRP A 38 -28.31 33.80 -6.72
C TRP A 38 -27.15 34.11 -7.66
N TYR A 39 -27.52 34.66 -8.82
CA TYR A 39 -26.67 35.11 -9.92
C TYR A 39 -25.64 34.09 -10.43
N ARG A 40 -25.90 33.51 -11.61
CA ARG A 40 -24.98 32.56 -12.30
C ARG A 40 -24.48 31.42 -11.40
N GLY A 41 -25.41 30.84 -10.65
CA GLY A 41 -25.29 29.56 -9.94
C GLY A 41 -24.23 29.50 -8.84
N GLY A 42 -24.62 29.87 -7.61
CA GLY A 42 -23.90 29.50 -6.40
C GLY A 42 -23.95 30.52 -5.25
N LEU A 43 -23.92 31.83 -5.52
CA LEU A 43 -23.60 32.82 -4.48
C LEU A 43 -24.61 32.84 -3.34
N GLY A 44 -24.11 32.79 -2.11
CA GLY A 44 -24.88 32.76 -0.88
C GLY A 44 -25.59 31.43 -0.60
N ALA A 45 -25.55 30.44 -1.50
CA ALA A 45 -26.37 29.23 -1.39
C ALA A 45 -26.09 28.46 -0.09
N SER A 46 -24.81 28.18 0.18
CA SER A 46 -24.36 27.49 1.39
C SER A 46 -24.72 28.27 2.67
N ALA A 47 -24.52 29.59 2.68
CA ALA A 47 -24.83 30.43 3.84
C ALA A 47 -26.34 30.45 4.17
N ILE A 48 -27.20 30.49 3.15
CA ILE A 48 -28.66 30.42 3.31
C ILE A 48 -29.07 29.03 3.82
N LEU A 49 -28.53 27.95 3.26
CA LEU A 49 -28.83 26.58 3.74
C LEU A 49 -28.42 26.38 5.21
N LYS A 50 -27.27 26.93 5.61
CA LYS A 50 -26.84 26.94 7.01
C LYS A 50 -27.81 27.74 7.90
N ALA A 51 -28.22 28.94 7.48
CA ALA A 51 -29.21 29.75 8.20
C ALA A 51 -30.57 29.03 8.35
N VAL A 52 -31.02 28.29 7.32
CA VAL A 52 -32.21 27.43 7.39
C VAL A 52 -32.07 26.37 8.50
N VAL A 53 -30.93 25.68 8.57
CA VAL A 53 -30.65 24.68 9.61
C VAL A 53 -30.59 25.29 11.01
N GLU A 54 -29.88 26.41 11.19
CA GLU A 54 -29.75 27.10 12.48
C GLU A 54 -31.11 27.52 13.03
N ARG A 55 -32.01 27.99 12.18
CA ARG A 55 -33.38 28.38 12.56
C ARG A 55 -34.29 27.20 12.86
N PHE A 56 -34.10 26.08 12.17
CA PHE A 56 -34.79 24.83 12.50
C PHE A 56 -34.30 24.21 13.82
N ARG A 57 -33.05 24.48 14.22
CA ARG A 57 -32.46 24.03 15.51
C ARG A 57 -32.59 25.04 16.66
N SER A 58 -32.91 26.30 16.39
CA SER A 58 -33.14 27.36 17.39
C SER A 58 -34.32 27.02 18.31
N SER A 59 -34.35 27.56 19.53
CA SER A 59 -35.47 27.42 20.46
C SER A 59 -36.55 28.52 20.31
N SER A 60 -36.27 29.59 19.57
CA SER A 60 -37.18 30.72 19.36
C SER A 60 -37.87 30.66 17.99
N LEU A 61 -38.79 29.72 17.80
CA LEU A 61 -39.46 29.52 16.50
C LEU A 61 -40.59 30.53 16.26
N GLY A 62 -40.50 31.26 15.14
CA GLY A 62 -41.64 31.94 14.52
C GLY A 62 -42.77 30.97 14.12
N ALA A 63 -43.96 31.48 13.85
CA ALA A 63 -45.14 30.65 13.55
C ALA A 63 -44.97 29.79 12.28
N ALA A 64 -44.29 30.32 11.25
CA ALA A 64 -43.96 29.57 10.03
C ALA A 64 -43.01 28.40 10.32
N THR A 65 -41.92 28.66 11.06
CA THR A 65 -40.97 27.62 11.48
C THR A 65 -41.64 26.56 12.34
N ARG A 66 -42.52 26.94 13.29
CA ARG A 66 -43.30 25.97 14.10
C ARG A 66 -44.18 25.06 13.24
N LYS A 67 -44.78 25.59 12.17
CA LYS A 67 -45.60 24.82 11.21
C LYS A 67 -44.75 23.90 10.32
N ALA A 68 -43.56 24.32 9.92
CA ALA A 68 -42.63 23.52 9.11
C ALA A 68 -41.91 22.42 9.94
N VAL A 69 -41.51 22.72 11.18
CA VAL A 69 -40.86 21.80 12.12
C VAL A 69 -41.83 20.82 12.77
N GLY A 70 -43.06 21.26 13.09
CA GLY A 70 -44.09 20.44 13.75
C GLY A 70 -44.58 19.22 12.94
N GLY A 71 -43.96 18.93 11.80
CA GLY A 71 -44.18 17.73 10.99
C GLY A 71 -42.88 17.02 10.55
N LEU A 72 -41.75 17.27 11.22
CA LEU A 72 -40.46 16.61 11.01
C LEU A 72 -39.97 15.96 12.31
N ASP A 73 -39.51 14.72 12.22
CA ASP A 73 -38.94 13.95 13.34
C ASP A 73 -37.42 14.15 13.43
N LYS A 74 -36.75 14.39 12.30
CA LYS A 74 -35.29 14.60 12.21
C LYS A 74 -34.91 15.71 11.23
N ILE A 75 -33.84 16.44 11.55
CA ILE A 75 -33.16 17.40 10.66
C ILE A 75 -31.71 16.92 10.58
N ILE A 76 -31.24 16.61 9.37
CA ILE A 76 -29.95 15.96 9.11
C ILE A 76 -29.12 16.96 8.31
N HIS A 77 -28.15 17.62 8.96
CA HIS A 77 -27.27 18.58 8.31
C HIS A 77 -25.96 17.93 7.91
N ILE A 78 -25.66 17.94 6.61
CA ILE A 78 -24.48 17.29 6.02
C ILE A 78 -23.67 18.33 5.25
N ASP A 79 -22.46 18.62 5.71
CA ASP A 79 -21.55 19.56 5.06
C ASP A 79 -20.37 18.82 4.42
N CYS A 80 -20.54 18.43 3.15
CA CYS A 80 -19.47 17.88 2.32
C CYS A 80 -19.02 18.92 1.27
N SER A 81 -19.00 20.21 1.62
CA SER A 81 -18.53 21.28 0.71
C SER A 81 -17.07 21.06 0.27
N LEU A 82 -16.26 20.43 1.13
CA LEU A 82 -14.97 19.86 0.78
C LEU A 82 -15.16 18.36 0.54
N TRP A 83 -15.50 18.00 -0.70
CA TRP A 83 -15.79 16.62 -1.05
C TRP A 83 -14.55 15.73 -0.91
N GLN A 84 -14.75 14.52 -0.36
CA GLN A 84 -13.73 13.48 -0.27
C GLN A 84 -14.17 12.28 -1.09
N SER A 85 -15.21 11.56 -0.63
CA SER A 85 -15.77 10.40 -1.31
C SER A 85 -17.17 10.05 -0.82
N LYS A 86 -17.82 9.07 -1.47
CA LYS A 86 -19.13 8.54 -1.03
C LYS A 86 -19.03 7.88 0.36
N ARG A 87 -17.89 7.25 0.68
CA ARG A 87 -17.56 6.74 2.04
C ARG A 87 -17.62 7.86 3.10
N SER A 88 -16.96 8.99 2.86
CA SER A 88 -16.97 10.13 3.81
C SER A 88 -18.36 10.76 3.96
N LEU A 89 -19.15 10.84 2.87
CA LEU A 89 -20.55 11.28 2.93
C LEU A 89 -21.40 10.34 3.81
N GLN A 90 -21.30 9.03 3.58
CA GLN A 90 -22.04 8.03 4.37
C GLN A 90 -21.64 8.08 5.85
N LYS A 91 -20.36 8.31 6.15
CA LYS A 91 -19.85 8.49 7.52
C LYS A 91 -20.44 9.75 8.18
N ALA A 92 -20.46 10.88 7.49
CA ALA A 92 -21.07 12.12 7.98
C ALA A 92 -22.58 11.95 8.29
N ILE A 93 -23.32 11.20 7.46
CA ILE A 93 -24.71 10.81 7.75
C ILE A 93 -24.78 9.99 9.04
N GLY A 94 -23.90 9.00 9.21
CA GLY A 94 -23.84 8.16 10.41
C GLY A 94 -23.52 8.94 11.70
N GLU A 95 -22.64 9.94 11.61
CA GLU A 95 -22.27 10.83 12.73
C GLU A 95 -23.43 11.76 13.13
N GLU A 96 -24.09 12.40 12.16
CA GLU A 96 -25.26 13.27 12.40
C GLU A 96 -26.47 12.47 12.95
N LEU A 97 -26.65 11.23 12.50
CA LEU A 97 -27.66 10.30 13.06
C LEU A 97 -27.25 9.67 14.41
N LYS A 98 -26.01 9.88 14.86
CA LYS A 98 -25.43 9.30 16.09
C LYS A 98 -25.54 7.79 16.14
N LEU A 99 -25.22 7.12 15.03
CA LEU A 99 -25.30 5.66 14.93
C LEU A 99 -24.42 4.97 15.99
N PRO A 100 -24.78 3.74 16.43
CA PRO A 100 -24.04 3.03 17.46
C PRO A 100 -22.56 2.86 17.10
N LYS A 101 -21.67 2.95 18.10
CA LYS A 101 -20.22 2.84 17.86
C LYS A 101 -19.83 1.61 17.04
N LYS A 102 -20.43 0.44 17.32
CA LYS A 102 -20.23 -0.80 16.55
C LYS A 102 -20.49 -0.67 15.04
N VAL A 103 -21.41 0.21 14.64
CA VAL A 103 -21.70 0.50 13.22
C VAL A 103 -20.67 1.48 12.66
N MET A 104 -20.26 2.47 13.44
CA MET A 104 -19.20 3.40 13.05
C MET A 104 -17.83 2.71 12.91
N ASP A 105 -17.59 1.64 13.69
CA ASP A 105 -16.37 0.83 13.62
C ASP A 105 -16.24 0.07 12.27
N PHE A 106 -17.34 -0.18 11.53
CA PHE A 106 -17.26 -0.75 10.17
C PHE A 106 -16.52 0.17 9.20
N PHE A 107 -16.63 1.50 9.34
CA PHE A 107 -15.87 2.42 8.49
C PHE A 107 -14.38 2.20 8.64
N ASN A 108 -13.89 2.07 9.88
CA ASN A 108 -12.47 1.85 10.12
C ASN A 108 -12.02 0.50 9.54
N HIS A 109 -12.80 -0.56 9.72
CA HIS A 109 -12.45 -1.89 9.20
C HIS A 109 -12.42 -1.93 7.66
N CYS A 110 -13.42 -1.37 6.98
CA CYS A 110 -13.45 -1.28 5.52
C CYS A 110 -12.40 -0.29 4.98
N ASP A 111 -12.12 0.79 5.71
CA ASP A 111 -11.06 1.73 5.33
C ASP A 111 -9.67 1.09 5.44
N ASP A 112 -9.44 0.27 6.47
CA ASP A 112 -8.21 -0.53 6.64
C ASP A 112 -8.08 -1.58 5.53
N GLU A 113 -9.12 -2.34 5.19
CA GLU A 113 -9.08 -3.31 4.06
C GLU A 113 -8.82 -2.60 2.71
N ASP A 114 -9.52 -1.50 2.43
CA ASP A 114 -9.30 -0.67 1.23
C ASP A 114 -7.87 -0.11 1.16
N ASP A 115 -7.17 0.07 2.28
CA ASP A 115 -5.77 0.48 2.29
C ASP A 115 -4.81 -0.62 1.81
N PHE A 116 -5.10 -1.89 2.10
CA PHE A 116 -4.33 -3.05 1.61
C PHE A 116 -4.68 -3.41 0.16
N ASP A 117 -5.92 -3.14 -0.26
CA ASP A 117 -6.36 -3.23 -1.66
C ASP A 117 -5.94 -2.02 -2.50
N GLY A 118 -5.37 -0.99 -1.86
CA GLY A 118 -4.80 0.19 -2.52
C GLY A 118 -5.81 1.20 -3.07
N LEU A 119 -7.04 1.16 -2.58
CA LEU A 119 -8.12 2.03 -3.02
C LEU A 119 -7.94 3.45 -2.43
N LYS A 120 -7.69 4.42 -3.32
CA LYS A 120 -7.48 5.82 -2.95
C LYS A 120 -8.74 6.36 -2.25
N GLN A 121 -8.56 7.22 -1.25
CA GLN A 121 -9.67 7.69 -0.39
C GLN A 121 -10.84 8.30 -1.19
N ALA A 122 -10.56 8.95 -2.32
CA ALA A 122 -11.56 9.54 -3.21
C ALA A 122 -12.47 8.51 -3.90
N ASP A 123 -11.95 7.31 -4.18
CA ASP A 123 -12.64 6.26 -4.93
C ASP A 123 -13.51 5.37 -4.03
N ARG A 124 -13.44 5.55 -2.70
CA ARG A 124 -14.14 4.71 -1.71
C ARG A 124 -15.66 4.86 -1.81
N GLY A 125 -16.30 3.76 -2.22
CA GLY A 125 -17.75 3.61 -2.28
C GLY A 125 -18.44 3.47 -0.93
N VAL A 126 -19.76 3.28 -0.93
CA VAL A 126 -20.58 3.09 0.28
C VAL A 126 -20.44 1.67 0.86
N ILE A 127 -20.57 1.52 2.18
CA ILE A 127 -20.63 0.24 2.89
C ILE A 127 -22.10 -0.22 2.94
N LEU A 128 -22.39 -1.46 2.52
CA LEU A 128 -23.75 -1.97 2.39
C LEU A 128 -24.44 -2.19 3.74
N GLU A 129 -23.70 -2.69 4.72
CA GLU A 129 -24.16 -2.93 6.09
C GLU A 129 -24.61 -1.62 6.74
N VAL A 130 -23.79 -0.57 6.62
CA VAL A 130 -24.10 0.77 7.13
C VAL A 130 -25.25 1.41 6.36
N LYS A 131 -25.34 1.18 5.04
CA LYS A 131 -26.47 1.63 4.20
C LYS A 131 -27.80 1.11 4.74
N TRP A 132 -27.88 -0.18 5.09
CA TRP A 132 -29.10 -0.78 5.65
C TRP A 132 -29.44 -0.25 7.04
N VAL A 133 -28.45 0.06 7.87
CA VAL A 133 -28.68 0.71 9.18
C VAL A 133 -29.25 2.12 9.01
N ILE A 134 -28.64 2.96 8.16
CA ILE A 134 -29.13 4.31 7.83
C ILE A 134 -30.56 4.24 7.28
N PHE A 135 -30.82 3.29 6.38
CA PHE A 135 -32.15 3.08 5.80
C PHE A 135 -33.20 2.71 6.84
N SER A 136 -32.88 1.78 7.76
CA SER A 136 -33.78 1.38 8.84
C SER A 136 -34.09 2.52 9.81
N GLU A 137 -33.07 3.32 10.14
CA GLU A 137 -33.14 4.47 11.07
C GLU A 137 -33.94 5.68 10.50
N LEU A 138 -34.19 5.69 9.18
CA LEU A 138 -34.88 6.78 8.48
C LEU A 138 -36.19 6.38 7.78
N SER A 139 -36.42 5.10 7.51
CA SER A 139 -37.57 4.63 6.71
C SER A 139 -38.92 5.11 7.23
N ASN A 140 -39.08 5.13 8.55
CA ASN A 140 -40.31 5.50 9.26
C ASN A 140 -40.27 6.92 9.87
N CYS A 141 -39.30 7.75 9.48
CA CYS A 141 -39.19 9.14 9.94
C CYS A 141 -39.57 10.12 8.83
N LYS A 142 -40.20 11.23 9.23
CA LYS A 142 -40.28 12.47 8.45
C LYS A 142 -39.00 13.24 8.70
N PHE A 143 -38.25 13.57 7.66
CA PHE A 143 -36.98 14.25 7.82
C PHE A 143 -36.72 15.29 6.74
N LEU A 144 -35.88 16.25 7.09
CA LEU A 144 -35.23 17.15 6.15
C LEU A 144 -33.73 16.87 6.18
N VAL A 145 -33.17 16.46 5.04
CA VAL A 145 -31.72 16.52 4.81
C VAL A 145 -31.40 17.90 4.26
N VAL A 146 -30.39 18.57 4.83
CA VAL A 146 -29.75 19.75 4.25
C VAL A 146 -28.32 19.38 3.88
N PHE A 147 -28.01 19.35 2.58
CA PHE A 147 -26.77 18.78 2.04
C PHE A 147 -25.95 19.79 1.23
N HIS A 148 -24.75 20.09 1.69
CA HIS A 148 -23.79 20.93 0.97
C HIS A 148 -22.85 20.01 0.18
N ASN A 149 -22.99 19.96 -1.15
CA ASN A 149 -22.36 18.98 -2.01
C ASN A 149 -21.17 19.58 -2.80
N GLY A 150 -19.95 19.36 -2.32
CA GLY A 150 -18.72 19.80 -2.98
C GLY A 150 -18.30 18.98 -4.21
N SER A 151 -18.95 17.84 -4.53
CA SER A 151 -18.49 16.92 -5.59
C SER A 151 -18.58 17.51 -7.00
N GLY A 152 -19.39 18.55 -7.20
CA GLY A 152 -19.68 19.16 -8.50
C GLY A 152 -20.72 18.41 -9.34
N ASN A 153 -21.19 17.24 -8.91
CA ASN A 153 -22.18 16.40 -9.59
C ASN A 153 -23.37 16.09 -8.68
N TYR A 154 -24.50 15.67 -9.25
CA TYR A 154 -25.61 15.10 -8.47
C TYR A 154 -25.16 13.82 -7.74
N VAL A 155 -25.52 13.69 -6.47
CA VAL A 155 -25.24 12.50 -5.65
C VAL A 155 -26.55 11.97 -5.10
N ASP A 156 -26.90 10.74 -5.47
CA ASP A 156 -28.09 10.07 -4.94
C ASP A 156 -27.85 9.60 -3.49
N LEU A 157 -28.53 10.23 -2.54
CA LEU A 157 -28.44 9.87 -1.12
C LEU A 157 -29.05 8.49 -0.81
N TRP A 158 -29.86 7.92 -1.72
CA TRP A 158 -30.30 6.53 -1.64
C TRP A 158 -29.13 5.55 -1.64
N GLU A 159 -28.04 5.84 -2.37
CA GLU A 159 -26.85 5.00 -2.33
C GLU A 159 -26.27 4.90 -0.92
N CYS A 160 -26.27 6.01 -0.17
CA CYS A 160 -25.81 6.08 1.22
C CYS A 160 -26.82 5.51 2.23
N GLY A 161 -28.04 5.21 1.80
CA GLY A 161 -29.10 4.61 2.62
C GLY A 161 -30.22 5.57 3.01
N VAL A 162 -30.20 6.83 2.57
CA VAL A 162 -31.29 7.78 2.86
C VAL A 162 -32.51 7.43 2.00
N PRO A 163 -33.68 7.12 2.59
CA PRO A 163 -34.88 6.77 1.82
C PRO A 163 -35.55 8.02 1.27
N VAL A 164 -35.08 8.52 0.13
CA VAL A 164 -35.56 9.77 -0.49
C VAL A 164 -36.99 9.66 -1.04
N MET A 165 -37.45 8.45 -1.38
CA MET A 165 -38.78 8.17 -1.92
C MET A 165 -39.63 7.31 -0.97
N GLY A 166 -40.95 7.49 -0.99
CA GLY A 166 -41.94 6.61 -0.38
C GLY A 166 -42.56 7.15 0.91
N PRO A 167 -43.80 6.74 1.23
CA PRO A 167 -44.81 7.55 1.90
C PRO A 167 -44.35 8.14 3.25
N MET A 168 -44.01 9.43 3.27
CA MET A 168 -43.98 10.35 4.43
C MET A 168 -43.38 11.71 4.02
N ASN A 169 -43.48 12.75 4.86
CA ASN A 169 -42.84 14.07 4.60
C ASN A 169 -41.29 13.97 4.63
N LYS A 170 -40.69 13.41 3.57
CA LYS A 170 -39.25 13.23 3.39
C LYS A 170 -38.75 14.22 2.35
N ARG A 171 -37.73 15.00 2.70
CA ARG A 171 -37.25 16.10 1.86
C ARG A 171 -35.73 16.20 1.90
N VAL A 172 -35.17 16.56 0.76
CA VAL A 172 -33.74 16.84 0.60
C VAL A 172 -33.62 18.23 0.01
N LEU A 173 -32.96 19.13 0.72
CA LEU A 173 -32.59 20.45 0.24
C LEU A 173 -31.06 20.48 0.09
N TRP A 174 -30.57 20.62 -1.13
CA TRP A 174 -29.14 20.47 -1.39
C TRP A 174 -28.61 21.55 -2.33
N THR A 175 -27.34 21.93 -2.14
CA THR A 175 -26.64 22.86 -3.03
C THR A 175 -25.35 22.23 -3.52
N SER A 176 -24.85 22.67 -4.68
CA SER A 176 -23.70 22.06 -5.36
C SER A 176 -22.45 22.94 -5.27
N ARG A 177 -21.32 22.42 -5.77
CA ARG A 177 -20.12 23.17 -6.18
C ARG A 177 -19.27 23.83 -5.08
N GLY A 178 -19.74 23.91 -3.85
CA GLY A 178 -18.97 24.43 -2.72
C GLY A 178 -18.93 25.97 -2.70
N LYS A 179 -18.02 26.54 -1.91
CA LYS A 179 -18.03 27.99 -1.62
C LYS A 179 -17.33 28.80 -2.70
N PHE A 180 -17.98 29.89 -3.11
CA PHE A 180 -17.56 30.85 -4.14
C PHE A 180 -17.38 30.30 -5.56
N ARG A 181 -17.91 29.11 -5.86
CA ARG A 181 -17.76 28.48 -7.19
C ARG A 181 -18.86 28.92 -8.16
N LEU A 182 -18.56 29.96 -8.93
CA LEU A 182 -19.46 30.58 -9.91
C LEU A 182 -19.57 29.78 -11.21
N HIS A 183 -20.63 30.00 -11.99
CA HIS A 183 -20.74 29.45 -13.34
C HIS A 183 -20.13 30.38 -14.40
N GLY A 184 -18.98 30.00 -14.92
CA GLY A 184 -18.46 30.57 -16.16
C GLY A 184 -19.24 30.08 -17.38
N ILE A 185 -20.23 30.87 -17.84
CA ILE A 185 -20.77 30.88 -19.23
C ILE A 185 -21.59 29.60 -19.60
N GLN A 186 -22.89 29.65 -19.97
CA GLN A 186 -23.74 30.82 -20.23
C GLN A 186 -25.27 30.63 -20.05
N ASN A 187 -25.81 29.41 -20.10
CA ASN A 187 -27.21 29.14 -20.46
C ASN A 187 -28.10 28.64 -19.30
N ILE A 188 -29.42 28.70 -19.51
CA ILE A 188 -30.44 28.17 -18.57
C ILE A 188 -30.48 26.63 -18.57
N GLU A 189 -30.04 25.99 -19.66
CA GLU A 189 -30.02 24.53 -19.80
C GLU A 189 -29.11 23.85 -18.77
N ASP A 190 -28.09 24.56 -18.26
CA ASP A 190 -27.10 24.03 -17.31
C ASP A 190 -27.66 23.83 -15.89
N VAL A 191 -28.64 24.64 -15.45
CA VAL A 191 -29.30 24.46 -14.13
C VAL A 191 -29.99 23.09 -14.04
N LYS A 192 -30.50 22.58 -15.16
CA LYS A 192 -31.08 21.22 -15.25
C LYS A 192 -29.99 20.14 -15.14
N ALA A 193 -28.81 20.38 -15.72
CA ALA A 193 -27.68 19.47 -15.58
C ALA A 193 -27.20 19.35 -14.12
N PHE A 194 -27.14 20.46 -13.36
CA PHE A 194 -26.75 20.43 -11.95
C PHE A 194 -27.85 19.95 -11.01
N ALA A 195 -29.11 20.32 -11.25
CA ALA A 195 -30.22 19.76 -10.50
C ALA A 195 -30.32 18.23 -10.63
N GLY A 196 -29.87 17.65 -11.76
CA GLY A 196 -29.78 16.21 -11.95
C GLY A 196 -31.15 15.53 -11.86
N LEU A 197 -31.30 14.60 -10.91
CA LEU A 197 -32.57 13.91 -10.64
C LEU A 197 -33.44 14.62 -9.57
N SER A 198 -33.19 15.90 -9.29
CA SER A 198 -34.04 16.69 -8.38
C SER A 198 -35.42 16.94 -8.99
N ASP A 199 -36.46 16.96 -8.16
CA ASP A 199 -37.83 17.32 -8.57
C ASP A 199 -37.95 18.82 -8.89
N MET A 200 -37.16 19.63 -8.18
CA MET A 200 -37.23 21.08 -8.21
C MET A 200 -35.84 21.72 -8.19
N ALA A 201 -35.68 22.81 -8.95
CA ALA A 201 -34.59 23.76 -8.80
C ALA A 201 -35.12 25.08 -8.24
N MET A 202 -34.46 25.57 -7.19
CA MET A 202 -34.83 26.77 -6.47
C MET A 202 -33.70 27.79 -6.56
N SER A 203 -34.03 28.99 -7.07
CA SER A 203 -33.16 30.16 -7.08
C SER A 203 -33.79 31.28 -6.27
N PHE A 204 -33.02 32.32 -5.95
CA PHE A 204 -33.57 33.54 -5.37
C PHE A 204 -33.21 34.79 -6.18
N GLY A 205 -33.86 35.91 -5.87
CA GLY A 205 -33.59 37.22 -6.45
C GLY A 205 -34.17 38.35 -5.59
N PRO A 206 -33.87 39.61 -5.92
CA PRO A 206 -34.33 40.77 -5.14
C PRO A 206 -35.87 40.90 -5.17
N ARG A 207 -36.47 41.43 -4.10
CA ARG A 207 -37.94 41.65 -4.07
C ARG A 207 -38.40 42.75 -5.01
N ILE A 208 -37.59 43.81 -5.16
CA ILE A 208 -37.84 44.96 -6.02
C ILE A 208 -37.63 44.59 -7.49
N LYS A 209 -38.50 45.09 -8.39
CA LYS A 209 -38.24 45.04 -9.84
C LYS A 209 -37.13 46.04 -10.16
N VAL A 210 -35.96 45.54 -10.51
CA VAL A 210 -34.74 46.35 -10.63
C VAL A 210 -34.74 47.16 -11.93
N ASP A 211 -34.97 48.46 -11.82
CA ASP A 211 -34.39 49.48 -12.73
C ASP A 211 -33.26 50.27 -12.03
N GLU A 212 -33.06 50.12 -10.72
CA GLU A 212 -32.01 50.79 -9.93
C GLU A 212 -30.77 49.90 -9.76
N LYS A 213 -29.65 50.29 -10.36
CA LYS A 213 -28.38 49.53 -10.31
C LYS A 213 -27.86 49.33 -8.89
N ASP A 214 -28.03 50.30 -8.00
CA ASP A 214 -27.42 50.28 -6.67
C ASP A 214 -28.08 49.26 -5.74
N ALA A 215 -29.39 49.04 -5.88
CA ALA A 215 -30.11 47.98 -5.17
C ALA A 215 -29.56 46.58 -5.50
N VAL A 216 -29.05 46.34 -6.72
CA VAL A 216 -28.38 45.07 -7.08
C VAL A 216 -27.01 44.95 -6.44
N LYS A 217 -26.28 46.06 -6.29
CA LYS A 217 -24.96 46.06 -5.64
C LYS A 217 -25.08 45.73 -4.17
N ASP A 218 -26.01 46.37 -3.47
CA ASP A 218 -26.25 46.08 -2.06
C ASP A 218 -26.75 44.65 -1.88
N PHE A 219 -27.59 44.16 -2.79
CA PHE A 219 -27.98 42.76 -2.82
C PHE A 219 -26.78 41.82 -2.98
N PHE A 220 -25.88 42.07 -3.94
CA PHE A 220 -24.63 41.31 -4.13
C PHE A 220 -23.78 41.27 -2.86
N ARG A 221 -23.55 42.44 -2.25
CA ARG A 221 -22.75 42.59 -1.03
C ARG A 221 -23.27 41.72 0.10
N HIS A 222 -24.58 41.70 0.36
CA HIS A 222 -25.16 40.92 1.47
C HIS A 222 -24.83 39.42 1.38
N PHE A 223 -24.95 38.80 0.20
CA PHE A 223 -24.67 37.37 0.04
C PHE A 223 -23.17 37.07 -0.02
N LEU A 224 -22.37 37.94 -0.62
CA LEU A 224 -20.91 37.83 -0.60
C LEU A 224 -20.37 37.86 0.84
N HIS A 225 -20.83 38.81 1.66
CA HIS A 225 -20.45 38.91 3.08
C HIS A 225 -20.94 37.71 3.89
N ALA A 226 -22.14 37.20 3.63
CA ALA A 226 -22.67 36.02 4.33
C ALA A 226 -21.86 34.75 4.01
N GLU A 227 -21.50 34.54 2.75
CA GLU A 227 -20.68 33.39 2.34
C GLU A 227 -19.23 33.52 2.81
N ALA A 228 -18.67 34.74 2.82
CA ALA A 228 -17.35 35.03 3.39
C ALA A 228 -17.31 34.75 4.90
N GLY A 229 -18.34 35.15 5.64
CA GLY A 229 -18.50 34.80 7.06
C GLY A 229 -18.67 33.29 7.27
N GLU A 230 -19.28 32.58 6.31
CA GLU A 230 -19.40 31.13 6.38
C GLU A 230 -18.08 30.40 6.07
N VAL A 231 -17.18 30.97 5.26
CA VAL A 231 -15.80 30.49 5.11
C VAL A 231 -15.02 30.74 6.40
N ALA A 232 -15.06 31.96 6.93
CA ALA A 232 -14.26 32.36 8.08
C ALA A 232 -14.67 31.63 9.37
N SER A 233 -15.98 31.49 9.63
CA SER A 233 -16.53 30.81 10.82
C SER A 233 -16.14 29.32 11.00
N ARG A 234 -15.43 28.70 10.05
CA ARG A 234 -14.85 27.36 10.23
C ARG A 234 -13.50 27.37 10.95
N TYR A 235 -12.92 28.53 11.24
CA TYR A 235 -11.55 28.66 11.76
C TYR A 235 -11.49 29.38 13.12
N ASN A 236 -11.71 28.65 14.22
CA ASN A 236 -11.58 29.20 15.57
C ASN A 236 -10.19 29.82 15.81
N GLY A 237 -10.13 31.14 16.02
CA GLY A 237 -8.95 31.82 16.59
C GLY A 237 -8.54 33.15 15.96
N VAL A 238 -9.35 33.75 15.07
CA VAL A 238 -9.04 35.02 14.39
C VAL A 238 -10.10 36.08 14.73
N PRO A 239 -9.73 37.26 15.26
CA PRO A 239 -10.63 38.42 15.34
C PRO A 239 -10.85 39.07 13.96
N ASP A 240 -12.05 39.56 13.67
CA ASP A 240 -12.48 40.21 12.41
C ASP A 240 -12.38 39.36 11.12
N ASP A 241 -12.83 38.11 11.26
CA ASP A 241 -12.72 36.99 10.33
C ASP A 241 -13.25 37.20 8.88
N THR A 242 -14.45 37.76 8.70
CA THR A 242 -15.08 37.92 7.36
C THR A 242 -14.28 38.84 6.44
N LYS A 243 -13.61 39.85 7.00
CA LYS A 243 -12.93 40.89 6.22
C LYS A 243 -11.72 40.33 5.46
N ILE A 244 -10.95 39.42 6.09
CA ILE A 244 -9.79 38.78 5.48
C ILE A 244 -10.19 37.99 4.23
N VAL A 245 -11.29 37.24 4.31
CA VAL A 245 -11.83 36.47 3.17
C VAL A 245 -12.20 37.39 2.00
N LEU A 246 -12.83 38.53 2.29
CA LEU A 246 -13.18 39.53 1.27
C LEU A 246 -11.94 40.22 0.68
N GLU A 247 -10.93 40.58 1.48
CA GLU A 247 -9.68 41.14 0.98
C GLU A 247 -8.90 40.14 0.10
N CYS A 248 -8.90 38.83 0.44
CA CYS A 248 -8.32 37.77 -0.40
C CYS A 248 -9.02 37.65 -1.78
N ILE A 249 -10.35 37.79 -1.81
CA ILE A 249 -11.15 37.82 -3.04
C ILE A 249 -10.84 39.08 -3.86
N LEU A 250 -10.87 40.25 -3.22
CA LEU A 250 -10.55 41.55 -3.83
C LEU A 250 -9.15 41.54 -4.47
N TYR A 251 -8.16 40.96 -3.78
CA TYR A 251 -6.78 40.85 -4.28
C TYR A 251 -6.73 40.17 -5.65
N LYS A 252 -7.34 38.98 -5.77
CA LYS A 252 -7.45 38.25 -7.04
C LYS A 252 -8.19 39.08 -8.10
N VAL A 253 -9.34 39.65 -7.74
CA VAL A 253 -10.21 40.41 -8.66
C VAL A 253 -9.48 41.60 -9.26
N MET A 254 -8.69 42.33 -8.46
CA MET A 254 -8.00 43.52 -8.93
C MET A 254 -6.84 43.19 -9.88
N ILE A 255 -6.05 42.16 -9.54
CA ILE A 255 -4.77 41.84 -10.19
C ILE A 255 -4.90 41.00 -11.48
N GLN A 256 -5.94 40.17 -11.60
CA GLN A 256 -6.12 39.24 -12.75
C GLN A 256 -6.59 39.96 -14.04
N LYS A 257 -6.06 41.14 -14.36
CA LYS A 257 -6.45 41.89 -15.56
C LYS A 257 -5.73 41.37 -16.81
N ASP A 258 -4.41 41.16 -16.75
CA ASP A 258 -3.57 40.83 -17.91
C ASP A 258 -2.39 39.86 -17.58
N ASN A 259 -2.38 39.23 -16.40
CA ASN A 259 -1.24 38.44 -15.91
C ASN A 259 -1.57 36.94 -15.77
N ASP A 260 -0.72 36.05 -16.31
CA ASP A 260 -0.84 34.57 -16.22
C ASP A 260 -0.41 34.04 -14.83
N ILE A 261 -1.11 34.50 -13.79
CA ILE A 261 -0.82 34.13 -12.41
C ILE A 261 -1.39 32.74 -12.11
N ASN A 262 -0.50 31.80 -11.80
CA ASN A 262 -0.87 30.48 -11.29
C ASN A 262 -1.38 30.57 -9.83
N TRP A 263 -2.64 30.98 -9.67
CA TRP A 263 -3.32 31.06 -8.38
C TRP A 263 -3.31 29.72 -7.61
N GLY A 264 -3.41 28.60 -8.32
CA GLY A 264 -3.29 27.26 -7.74
C GLY A 264 -1.98 27.00 -6.99
N THR A 265 -0.88 27.66 -7.40
CA THR A 265 0.44 27.58 -6.74
C THR A 265 0.65 28.70 -5.72
N HIS A 266 0.15 29.92 -5.98
CA HIS A 266 0.57 31.12 -5.24
C HIS A 266 -0.51 31.89 -4.48
N ALA A 267 -1.78 31.49 -4.45
CA ALA A 267 -2.82 32.26 -3.75
C ALA A 267 -2.44 32.59 -2.29
N ALA A 268 -2.05 31.58 -1.51
CA ALA A 268 -1.55 31.78 -0.15
C ALA A 268 -0.25 32.61 -0.09
N ASN A 269 0.69 32.38 -1.02
CA ASN A 269 1.94 33.15 -1.13
C ASN A 269 1.67 34.66 -1.26
N TYR A 270 0.73 35.05 -2.14
CA TYR A 270 0.34 36.45 -2.32
C TYR A 270 -0.33 37.04 -1.08
N TRP A 271 -1.38 36.41 -0.55
CA TRP A 271 -2.16 36.96 0.57
C TRP A 271 -1.32 37.12 1.86
N VAL A 272 -0.43 36.17 2.14
CA VAL A 272 0.46 36.23 3.31
C VAL A 272 1.58 37.25 3.10
N CYS A 273 2.19 37.32 1.91
CA CYS A 273 3.29 38.25 1.67
C CYS A 273 2.82 39.70 1.60
N ASP A 274 1.73 40.04 0.89
CA ASP A 274 1.15 41.39 0.86
C ASP A 274 0.82 41.88 2.29
N GLY A 275 0.36 40.95 3.13
CA GLY A 275 -0.03 41.20 4.51
C GLY A 275 -1.55 41.30 4.71
N ILE A 276 -2.35 40.65 3.87
CA ILE A 276 -3.79 40.46 4.10
C ILE A 276 -4.01 39.46 5.24
N ILE A 277 -3.16 38.43 5.31
CA ILE A 277 -3.18 37.41 6.37
C ILE A 277 -1.99 37.66 7.30
N HIS A 278 -2.27 37.90 8.58
CA HIS A 278 -1.28 38.10 9.63
C HIS A 278 -1.08 36.86 10.51
N GLU A 279 0.06 36.76 11.20
CA GLU A 279 0.23 35.76 12.26
C GLU A 279 -0.65 36.14 13.47
N ALA A 280 -1.59 35.26 13.82
CA ALA A 280 -2.55 35.51 14.89
C ALA A 280 -1.95 35.27 16.27
N ASN A 281 -1.68 36.36 17.00
CA ASN A 281 -1.22 36.32 18.39
C ASN A 281 -2.21 35.51 19.27
N GLY A 282 -1.81 34.29 19.67
CA GLY A 282 -2.56 33.44 20.60
C GLY A 282 -3.30 32.24 20.01
N CYS A 283 -3.41 32.10 18.69
CA CYS A 283 -4.09 30.95 18.05
C CYS A 283 -3.16 29.72 17.88
N GLY A 284 -1.84 29.93 17.82
CA GLY A 284 -0.86 28.86 17.60
C GLY A 284 -0.79 28.33 16.15
N ARG A 285 -1.52 28.95 15.21
CA ARG A 285 -1.44 28.71 13.77
C ARG A 285 -0.69 29.84 13.07
N SER A 286 0.08 29.49 12.05
CA SER A 286 0.79 30.43 11.18
C SER A 286 -0.10 31.04 10.10
N ALA A 287 0.27 32.23 9.60
CA ALA A 287 -0.43 32.87 8.47
C ALA A 287 -0.49 31.97 7.23
N TRP A 288 0.54 31.14 7.02
CA TRP A 288 0.63 30.16 5.94
C TRP A 288 -0.43 29.07 6.02
N GLU A 289 -0.68 28.50 7.22
CA GLU A 289 -1.72 27.50 7.43
C GLU A 289 -3.13 28.08 7.21
N ILE A 290 -3.34 29.36 7.54
CA ILE A 290 -4.58 30.08 7.26
C ILE A 290 -4.74 30.29 5.75
N GLY A 291 -3.72 30.78 5.06
CA GLY A 291 -3.73 30.98 3.61
C GLY A 291 -3.99 29.70 2.82
N ASP A 292 -3.32 28.61 3.16
CA ASP A 292 -3.53 27.29 2.56
C ASP A 292 -4.96 26.75 2.80
N ALA A 293 -5.49 26.93 4.00
CA ALA A 293 -6.84 26.46 4.34
C ALA A 293 -7.93 27.28 3.66
N LEU A 294 -7.72 28.60 3.54
CA LEU A 294 -8.58 29.51 2.77
C LEU A 294 -8.56 29.16 1.27
N HIS A 295 -7.38 28.95 0.68
CA HIS A 295 -7.23 28.56 -0.74
C HIS A 295 -7.93 27.23 -1.06
N ARG A 296 -7.86 26.24 -0.16
CA ARG A 296 -8.57 24.96 -0.33
C ARG A 296 -10.09 25.07 -0.17
N THR A 297 -10.58 26.11 0.51
CA THR A 297 -12.01 26.26 0.86
C THR A 297 -12.75 27.19 -0.09
N MET A 298 -12.10 28.23 -0.60
CA MET A 298 -12.62 29.12 -1.63
C MET A 298 -12.27 28.57 -3.01
N ASN A 299 -13.25 28.10 -3.79
CA ASN A 299 -12.96 27.78 -5.18
C ASN A 299 -12.91 29.09 -5.99
N LEU A 300 -11.69 29.52 -6.32
CA LEU A 300 -11.41 30.75 -7.06
C LEU A 300 -11.01 30.48 -8.53
N ASP A 301 -11.47 29.36 -9.10
CA ASP A 301 -11.25 28.99 -10.51
C ASP A 301 -12.22 29.75 -11.42
N TRP A 302 -12.18 31.08 -11.33
CA TRP A 302 -13.10 32.00 -11.99
C TRP A 302 -12.64 32.35 -13.40
N HIS A 303 -13.59 32.39 -14.34
CA HIS A 303 -13.33 32.86 -15.69
C HIS A 303 -13.27 34.40 -15.72
N GLN A 304 -12.70 34.98 -16.78
CA GLN A 304 -12.50 36.42 -16.87
C GLN A 304 -13.81 37.23 -16.69
N GLY A 305 -14.93 36.74 -17.24
CA GLY A 305 -16.23 37.38 -17.07
C GLY A 305 -16.77 37.35 -15.63
N ASP A 306 -16.36 36.38 -14.82
CA ASP A 306 -16.73 36.31 -13.40
C ASP A 306 -15.87 37.27 -12.56
N VAL A 307 -14.57 37.37 -12.89
CA VAL A 307 -13.65 38.36 -12.33
C VAL A 307 -14.11 39.79 -12.64
N GLU A 308 -14.50 40.07 -13.89
CA GLU A 308 -15.06 41.36 -14.30
C GLU A 308 -16.39 41.66 -13.61
N PHE A 309 -17.26 40.66 -13.43
CA PHE A 309 -18.50 40.82 -12.68
C PHE A 309 -18.21 41.22 -11.22
N PHE A 310 -17.34 40.48 -10.53
CA PHE A 310 -16.96 40.81 -9.16
C PHE A 310 -16.31 42.20 -9.07
N ARG A 311 -15.44 42.56 -10.02
CA ARG A 311 -14.81 43.88 -10.08
C ARG A 311 -15.86 45.00 -10.14
N ASN A 312 -16.82 44.92 -11.06
CA ASN A 312 -17.86 45.93 -11.25
C ASN A 312 -18.73 46.16 -10.01
N PHE A 313 -18.91 45.14 -9.17
CA PHE A 313 -19.73 45.21 -7.95
C PHE A 313 -18.93 45.58 -6.69
N LEU A 314 -17.62 45.32 -6.70
CA LEU A 314 -16.71 45.64 -5.60
C LEU A 314 -15.97 46.97 -5.74
N CYS A 315 -15.90 47.56 -6.94
CA CYS A 315 -15.13 48.80 -7.21
C CYS A 315 -15.47 50.02 -6.34
N GLU A 316 -16.63 50.07 -5.69
CA GLU A 316 -17.08 51.17 -4.83
C GLU A 316 -16.85 50.89 -3.32
N GLU A 317 -16.33 49.71 -2.96
CA GLU A 317 -15.90 49.42 -1.59
C GLU A 317 -14.73 50.33 -1.19
N GLN A 318 -14.68 50.74 0.09
CA GLN A 318 -13.54 51.49 0.63
C GLN A 318 -12.20 50.75 0.45
N TRP A 319 -12.24 49.41 0.32
CA TRP A 319 -11.07 48.57 0.11
C TRP A 319 -10.64 48.49 -1.36
N ALA A 320 -11.53 48.74 -2.32
CA ALA A 320 -11.24 48.68 -3.76
C ALA A 320 -10.61 49.97 -4.31
N HIS A 321 -10.86 51.11 -3.67
CA HIS A 321 -10.15 52.38 -3.91
C HIS A 321 -8.76 52.43 -3.25
N SER A 322 -8.21 51.29 -2.85
CA SER A 322 -6.90 51.22 -2.22
C SER A 322 -5.81 51.10 -3.28
N ASP A 323 -4.98 52.14 -3.41
CA ASP A 323 -3.76 52.19 -4.23
C ASP A 323 -2.65 51.18 -3.78
N ARG A 324 -3.03 50.16 -3.00
CA ARG A 324 -2.19 49.06 -2.46
C ARG A 324 -1.73 48.10 -3.55
N TRP A 325 -2.55 47.81 -4.56
CA TRP A 325 -2.25 46.76 -5.55
C TRP A 325 -2.30 47.33 -6.96
N VAL A 326 -1.15 47.37 -7.63
CA VAL A 326 -0.99 48.02 -8.93
C VAL A 326 -0.52 47.01 -9.96
N SER A 327 -1.16 47.00 -11.14
CA SER A 327 -0.75 46.21 -12.30
C SER A 327 -0.55 47.13 -13.50
N ALA A 328 0.56 46.96 -14.21
CA ALA A 328 0.94 47.74 -15.38
C ALA A 328 1.34 46.84 -16.55
N THR A 329 1.22 47.35 -17.77
CA THR A 329 1.62 46.70 -19.02
C THR A 329 2.57 47.59 -19.82
N GLY A 330 3.21 47.06 -20.87
CA GLY A 330 4.40 47.65 -21.52
C GLY A 330 4.30 49.07 -22.14
N GLN A 331 3.15 49.75 -22.08
CA GLN A 331 2.98 51.16 -22.50
C GLN A 331 2.51 52.10 -21.37
N ASP A 332 2.23 51.58 -20.18
CA ASP A 332 1.73 52.38 -19.05
C ASP A 332 2.83 53.25 -18.45
N THR A 333 2.70 54.58 -18.55
CA THR A 333 3.50 55.55 -17.78
C THR A 333 2.90 55.79 -16.39
N THR A 334 2.45 54.73 -15.72
CA THR A 334 1.81 54.82 -14.41
C THR A 334 2.83 55.21 -13.33
N ALA A 335 2.66 56.39 -12.75
CA ALA A 335 3.42 56.81 -11.59
C ALA A 335 3.05 55.90 -10.41
N ILE A 336 4.02 55.14 -9.87
CA ILE A 336 3.79 54.22 -8.76
C ILE A 336 3.42 55.04 -7.51
N GLN A 337 2.22 54.83 -6.98
CA GLN A 337 1.69 55.60 -5.86
C GLN A 337 2.35 55.22 -4.52
N ALA A 338 2.37 56.15 -3.57
CA ALA A 338 3.07 56.00 -2.29
C ALA A 338 2.50 54.92 -1.35
N LEU A 339 1.34 54.32 -1.66
CA LEU A 339 0.65 53.35 -0.80
C LEU A 339 0.75 51.89 -1.29
N THR A 340 1.42 51.62 -2.42
CA THR A 340 1.45 50.29 -3.02
C THR A 340 2.22 49.27 -2.16
N THR A 341 1.62 48.11 -1.93
CA THR A 341 2.18 46.95 -1.22
C THR A 341 2.45 45.77 -2.17
N SER A 342 1.69 45.67 -3.28
CA SER A 342 1.90 44.69 -4.35
C SER A 342 1.99 45.36 -5.73
N PHE A 343 3.03 45.05 -6.50
CA PHE A 343 3.24 45.61 -7.85
C PHE A 343 3.47 44.50 -8.89
N PHE A 344 2.74 44.58 -10.00
CA PHE A 344 2.77 43.63 -11.12
C PHE A 344 3.10 44.37 -12.41
N TRP A 345 4.07 43.88 -13.19
CA TRP A 345 4.39 44.46 -14.49
C TRP A 345 4.68 43.39 -15.54
N THR A 346 4.04 43.52 -16.70
CA THR A 346 4.26 42.65 -17.85
C THR A 346 4.78 43.42 -19.07
N GLY A 347 5.90 42.96 -19.64
CA GLY A 347 6.38 43.38 -20.97
C GLY A 347 7.08 44.74 -21.05
N ALA A 348 7.87 45.14 -20.04
CA ALA A 348 8.47 46.48 -19.95
C ALA A 348 10.01 46.50 -19.87
N ILE A 349 10.62 47.56 -20.41
CA ILE A 349 12.04 47.88 -20.20
C ILE A 349 12.16 48.82 -18.98
N ILE A 350 12.61 48.30 -17.85
CA ILE A 350 12.63 49.04 -16.58
C ILE A 350 13.99 49.72 -16.37
N GLN A 351 13.98 51.03 -16.18
CA GLN A 351 15.20 51.81 -15.96
C GLN A 351 15.56 51.91 -14.46
N GLY A 352 16.83 52.20 -14.16
CA GLY A 352 17.38 52.35 -12.80
C GLY A 352 16.90 53.59 -12.03
N GLY A 353 15.64 53.98 -12.22
CA GLY A 353 14.97 55.07 -11.55
C GLY A 353 13.51 54.82 -11.21
N THR A 354 12.87 53.78 -11.75
CA THR A 354 11.41 53.62 -11.68
C THR A 354 10.84 53.46 -10.26
N PHE A 355 11.65 52.98 -9.30
CA PHE A 355 11.28 52.89 -7.88
C PHE A 355 12.01 53.92 -6.99
N LYS A 356 12.50 55.05 -7.55
CA LYS A 356 13.23 56.07 -6.76
C LYS A 356 12.32 56.91 -5.87
N ASP A 357 11.16 57.33 -6.39
CA ASP A 357 10.18 58.18 -5.69
C ASP A 357 9.21 57.38 -4.78
N PHE A 358 9.47 56.08 -4.66
CA PHE A 358 8.62 55.11 -3.98
C PHE A 358 8.94 55.00 -2.48
N ASP A 359 7.94 54.75 -1.62
CA ASP A 359 8.17 54.37 -0.22
C ASP A 359 8.71 52.95 -0.14
N LYS A 360 10.03 52.86 -0.25
CA LYS A 360 10.87 51.64 -0.18
C LYS A 360 10.59 50.73 1.02
N SER A 361 9.88 51.20 2.04
CA SER A 361 9.48 50.42 3.21
C SER A 361 8.16 49.64 3.05
N ARG A 362 7.40 49.83 1.96
CA ARG A 362 6.03 49.28 1.79
C ARG A 362 5.85 48.17 0.77
N LEU A 363 6.70 48.07 -0.24
CA LEU A 363 6.55 47.03 -1.27
C LEU A 363 6.88 45.65 -0.68
N HIS A 364 5.87 44.80 -0.58
CA HIS A 364 5.98 43.43 -0.07
C HIS A 364 5.97 42.38 -1.18
N VAL A 365 5.26 42.65 -2.29
CA VAL A 365 5.14 41.71 -3.43
C VAL A 365 5.56 42.42 -4.72
N LEU A 366 6.45 41.78 -5.49
CA LEU A 366 6.86 42.22 -6.81
C LEU A 366 6.80 41.05 -7.80
N HIS A 367 5.99 41.21 -8.84
CA HIS A 367 5.89 40.28 -9.96
C HIS A 367 6.32 41.01 -11.25
N LEU A 368 7.36 40.52 -11.89
CA LEU A 368 7.82 41.02 -13.20
C LEU A 368 7.76 39.87 -14.21
N SER A 369 7.01 40.04 -15.29
CA SER A 369 6.92 39.07 -16.40
C SER A 369 7.36 39.72 -17.72
N HIS A 370 8.17 39.02 -18.50
CA HIS A 370 8.71 39.51 -19.78
C HIS A 370 9.42 40.89 -19.70
N CYS A 371 9.99 41.24 -18.54
CA CYS A 371 10.67 42.52 -18.32
C CYS A 371 12.17 42.47 -18.69
N THR A 372 12.73 43.61 -19.10
CA THR A 372 14.18 43.76 -19.33
C THR A 372 14.74 44.85 -18.43
N PHE A 373 15.74 44.52 -17.61
CA PHE A 373 16.39 45.46 -16.67
C PHE A 373 17.81 44.98 -16.32
N SER A 374 18.62 45.81 -15.67
CA SER A 374 19.99 45.42 -15.30
C SER A 374 20.00 44.50 -14.08
N PHE A 375 20.50 43.26 -14.22
CA PHE A 375 20.62 42.31 -13.10
C PHE A 375 21.70 42.72 -12.09
N SER A 376 22.75 43.42 -12.51
CA SER A 376 23.78 43.98 -11.62
C SER A 376 23.31 45.20 -10.82
N SER A 377 22.21 45.85 -11.24
CA SER A 377 21.62 47.01 -10.55
C SER A 377 20.09 46.99 -10.72
N PRO A 378 19.40 46.00 -10.11
CA PRO A 378 17.99 45.80 -10.35
C PRO A 378 17.18 47.00 -9.82
N PRO A 379 16.12 47.42 -10.53
CA PRO A 379 15.44 48.68 -10.27
C PRO A 379 14.75 48.73 -8.90
N PHE A 380 14.50 47.55 -8.30
CA PHE A 380 13.90 47.34 -6.99
C PHE A 380 14.92 47.09 -5.86
N ILE A 381 16.24 47.24 -6.09
CA ILE A 381 17.28 46.87 -5.11
C ILE A 381 17.14 47.55 -3.74
N SER A 382 16.54 48.74 -3.71
CA SER A 382 16.34 49.50 -2.47
C SER A 382 15.04 49.14 -1.71
N CYS A 383 14.25 48.16 -2.16
CA CYS A 383 13.00 47.74 -1.52
C CYS A 383 13.26 46.73 -0.38
N SER A 384 13.69 47.22 0.79
CA SER A 384 14.15 46.42 1.95
C SER A 384 13.07 45.69 2.77
N TYR A 385 11.84 45.65 2.25
CA TYR A 385 10.67 44.99 2.86
C TYR A 385 10.02 43.95 1.94
N LEU A 386 10.64 43.65 0.80
CA LEU A 386 10.13 42.67 -0.16
C LEU A 386 10.08 41.26 0.47
N ARG A 387 8.92 40.61 0.35
CA ARG A 387 8.62 39.26 0.87
C ARG A 387 8.35 38.26 -0.24
N PHE A 388 7.79 38.68 -1.38
CA PHE A 388 7.60 37.82 -2.55
C PHE A 388 8.19 38.50 -3.78
N LEU A 389 9.14 37.83 -4.42
CA LEU A 389 9.68 38.18 -5.73
C LEU A 389 9.37 37.05 -6.71
N LEU A 390 8.65 37.38 -7.79
CA LEU A 390 8.44 36.50 -8.93
C LEU A 390 9.02 37.16 -10.17
N LEU A 391 9.98 36.49 -10.82
CA LEU A 391 10.54 36.88 -12.10
C LEU A 391 10.21 35.81 -13.14
N ASP A 392 9.46 36.18 -14.17
CA ASP A 392 9.08 35.29 -15.27
C ASP A 392 9.58 35.85 -16.61
N HIS A 393 10.26 35.04 -17.41
CA HIS A 393 10.81 35.41 -18.73
C HIS A 393 11.60 36.75 -18.76
N CYS A 394 12.24 37.13 -17.65
CA CYS A 394 12.98 38.38 -17.56
C CYS A 394 14.39 38.25 -18.13
N LYS A 395 14.96 39.35 -18.63
CA LYS A 395 16.28 39.38 -19.31
C LYS A 395 17.20 40.45 -18.73
N ASP A 396 18.51 40.19 -18.69
CA ASP A 396 19.46 41.26 -18.37
C ASP A 396 19.51 42.25 -19.54
N LYS A 397 19.67 43.52 -19.21
CA LYS A 397 19.91 44.57 -20.19
C LYS A 397 21.27 44.41 -20.90
N ASN A 398 22.19 43.63 -20.32
CA ASN A 398 23.55 43.44 -20.80
C ASN A 398 23.79 42.11 -21.55
N ASP A 399 22.76 41.28 -21.75
CA ASP A 399 22.85 40.00 -22.48
C ASP A 399 23.04 40.21 -24.01
N ALA A 400 24.18 40.79 -24.39
CA ALA A 400 24.67 40.78 -25.76
C ALA A 400 25.35 39.41 -26.05
N PRO A 401 25.10 38.78 -27.21
CA PRO A 401 25.63 37.47 -27.51
C PRO A 401 27.08 37.55 -28.00
N ASP A 402 28.04 37.62 -27.08
CA ASP A 402 29.45 37.41 -27.41
C ASP A 402 30.13 36.46 -26.42
N HIS A 403 31.00 35.60 -26.94
CA HIS A 403 31.59 34.50 -26.20
C HIS A 403 32.71 34.98 -25.26
N SER A 404 32.53 34.87 -23.94
CA SER A 404 33.65 34.81 -23.01
C SER A 404 33.33 34.00 -21.76
N GLU A 405 34.29 33.16 -21.38
CA GLU A 405 34.28 32.27 -20.22
C GLU A 405 34.27 33.05 -18.89
N GLU A 406 33.67 32.43 -17.86
CA GLU A 406 33.88 32.67 -16.41
C GLU A 406 34.41 34.06 -15.98
N GLN A 407 33.68 35.14 -16.26
CA GLN A 407 33.93 36.43 -15.62
C GLN A 407 33.13 36.57 -14.32
N ASP A 408 33.87 36.76 -13.23
CA ASP A 408 33.42 36.98 -11.85
C ASP A 408 32.24 37.97 -11.79
N HIS A 409 31.01 37.44 -11.69
CA HIS A 409 29.80 38.24 -11.93
C HIS A 409 29.64 39.36 -10.90
N ASN A 410 29.60 40.59 -11.43
CA ASN A 410 29.52 41.86 -10.69
C ASN A 410 28.61 41.81 -9.46
N GLN A 411 29.21 42.02 -8.29
CA GLN A 411 28.55 41.93 -7.01
C GLN A 411 27.54 43.07 -6.83
N VAL A 412 26.27 42.72 -6.63
CA VAL A 412 25.29 43.62 -6.01
C VAL A 412 25.79 43.94 -4.60
N THR A 413 26.24 45.18 -4.38
CA THR A 413 26.96 45.56 -3.15
C THR A 413 26.06 45.76 -1.92
N ASP A 414 24.76 45.92 -2.11
CA ASP A 414 23.77 46.00 -1.04
C ASP A 414 22.59 45.05 -1.33
N GLY A 415 22.57 43.91 -0.66
CA GLY A 415 21.54 42.88 -0.82
C GLY A 415 20.34 43.04 0.11
N ALA A 416 20.15 44.20 0.74
CA ALA A 416 19.12 44.41 1.78
C ALA A 416 17.68 44.07 1.33
N CYS A 417 17.33 44.19 0.05
CA CYS A 417 16.00 43.80 -0.46
C CYS A 417 15.70 42.30 -0.39
N PHE A 418 16.72 41.43 -0.31
CA PHE A 418 16.53 39.98 -0.30
C PHE A 418 16.47 39.37 1.11
N GLN A 419 16.87 40.12 2.15
CA GLN A 419 16.97 39.60 3.52
C GLN A 419 15.62 39.20 4.14
N LYS A 420 14.54 39.89 3.77
CA LYS A 420 13.17 39.63 4.25
C LYS A 420 12.32 38.81 3.28
N LEU A 421 12.93 38.27 2.23
CA LEU A 421 12.22 37.51 1.22
C LEU A 421 11.73 36.19 1.81
N TRP A 422 10.43 35.92 1.69
CA TRP A 422 9.75 34.68 2.11
C TRP A 422 9.52 33.73 0.93
N VAL A 423 9.33 34.28 -0.27
CA VAL A 423 9.05 33.51 -1.49
C VAL A 423 9.89 34.05 -2.64
N LEU A 424 10.61 33.15 -3.30
CA LEU A 424 11.32 33.44 -4.55
C LEU A 424 10.81 32.49 -5.63
N GLU A 425 10.29 33.03 -6.73
CA GLU A 425 10.07 32.27 -7.96
C GLU A 425 10.89 32.86 -9.12
N LEU A 426 11.69 31.99 -9.74
CA LEU A 426 12.47 32.27 -10.95
C LEU A 426 11.97 31.34 -12.06
N SER A 427 11.17 31.88 -12.96
CA SER A 427 10.61 31.19 -14.13
C SER A 427 11.26 31.71 -15.41
N TYR A 428 11.88 30.82 -16.19
CA TYR A 428 12.49 31.10 -17.49
C TYR A 428 13.38 32.37 -17.53
N THR A 429 14.06 32.65 -16.41
CA THR A 429 14.84 33.87 -16.15
C THR A 429 16.23 33.43 -15.71
N ASP A 430 17.24 33.67 -16.55
CA ASP A 430 18.60 33.13 -16.38
C ASP A 430 19.47 34.00 -15.43
N TRP A 431 18.96 34.26 -14.21
CA TRP A 431 19.65 35.04 -13.16
C TRP A 431 20.19 34.15 -12.03
N TYR A 432 21.11 33.24 -12.39
CA TYR A 432 21.66 32.19 -11.52
C TYR A 432 22.22 32.67 -10.18
N TRP A 433 22.71 33.91 -10.11
CA TRP A 433 23.24 34.51 -8.89
C TRP A 433 22.23 34.53 -7.73
N LEU A 434 20.92 34.69 -8.02
CA LEU A 434 19.88 34.69 -7.00
C LEU A 434 19.71 33.34 -6.27
N VAL A 435 20.13 32.24 -6.91
CA VAL A 435 20.10 30.87 -6.35
C VAL A 435 21.49 30.36 -5.96
N SER A 436 22.50 31.24 -5.96
CA SER A 436 23.84 30.92 -5.45
C SER A 436 23.85 30.75 -3.93
N LYS A 437 24.78 29.95 -3.40
CA LYS A 437 24.95 29.74 -1.96
C LYS A 437 25.00 31.06 -1.17
N LYS A 438 25.82 32.02 -1.62
CA LYS A 438 25.99 33.35 -0.98
C LYS A 438 24.66 34.12 -0.88
N MET A 439 23.77 33.97 -1.86
CA MET A 439 22.45 34.63 -1.82
C MET A 439 21.46 33.87 -0.94
N LEU A 440 21.42 32.53 -1.01
CA LEU A 440 20.53 31.74 -0.15
C LEU A 440 20.90 31.87 1.33
N ASP A 441 22.18 32.00 1.67
CA ASP A 441 22.66 32.34 3.02
C ASP A 441 22.23 33.77 3.47
N LEU A 442 21.95 34.70 2.53
CA LEU A 442 21.43 36.04 2.82
C LEU A 442 19.90 36.07 3.01
N MET A 443 19.18 35.21 2.29
CA MET A 443 17.72 35.09 2.31
C MET A 443 17.22 34.26 3.53
N VAL A 444 17.59 34.68 4.75
CA VAL A 444 17.32 33.92 5.99
C VAL A 444 15.82 33.70 6.28
N GLU A 445 14.94 34.58 5.79
CA GLU A 445 13.50 34.43 5.97
C GLU A 445 12.80 33.59 4.87
N LEU A 446 13.55 33.02 3.91
CA LEU A 446 13.00 32.31 2.75
C LEU A 446 12.30 31.01 3.16
N ARG A 447 11.05 30.83 2.72
CA ARG A 447 10.15 29.70 3.05
C ARG A 447 9.78 28.85 1.83
N GLU A 448 9.60 29.47 0.67
CA GLU A 448 9.36 28.79 -0.59
C GLU A 448 10.37 29.26 -1.67
N LEU A 449 11.04 28.30 -2.30
CA LEU A 449 11.94 28.52 -3.43
C LEU A 449 11.45 27.71 -4.63
N ASN A 450 11.09 28.40 -5.71
CA ASN A 450 10.65 27.81 -6.95
C ASN A 450 11.57 28.23 -8.10
N VAL A 451 12.13 27.26 -8.82
CA VAL A 451 12.98 27.51 -9.99
C VAL A 451 12.44 26.71 -11.17
N LYS A 452 12.22 27.35 -12.31
CA LYS A 452 11.55 26.75 -13.47
C LYS A 452 12.21 27.13 -14.78
N GLY A 453 12.53 26.14 -15.60
CA GLY A 453 12.83 26.31 -17.02
C GLY A 453 14.11 27.06 -17.37
N SER A 454 15.06 27.15 -16.44
CA SER A 454 16.34 27.85 -16.65
C SER A 454 17.37 26.92 -17.33
N SER A 455 18.00 27.40 -18.41
CA SER A 455 18.65 26.53 -19.41
C SER A 455 20.08 26.07 -19.07
N ASN A 456 20.75 26.80 -18.17
CA ASN A 456 22.08 26.48 -17.65
C ASN A 456 22.10 26.28 -16.13
N TRP A 457 20.94 26.05 -15.51
CA TRP A 457 20.83 25.71 -14.08
C TRP A 457 20.26 24.31 -13.89
N SER A 458 20.82 23.60 -12.92
CA SER A 458 20.31 22.32 -12.41
C SER A 458 20.29 22.37 -10.89
N ILE A 459 19.43 21.57 -10.27
CA ILE A 459 19.33 21.43 -8.82
C ILE A 459 20.66 21.06 -8.13
N SER A 460 21.61 20.45 -8.85
CA SER A 460 22.97 20.17 -8.38
C SER A 460 23.79 21.39 -7.96
N HIS A 461 23.40 22.60 -8.39
CA HIS A 461 24.04 23.87 -8.01
C HIS A 461 23.57 24.40 -6.65
N LEU A 462 22.52 23.80 -6.05
CA LEU A 462 22.23 24.01 -4.64
C LEU A 462 23.32 23.33 -3.81
N HIS A 463 23.82 24.01 -2.78
CA HIS A 463 24.84 23.45 -1.90
C HIS A 463 24.36 23.46 -0.45
N SER A 464 24.58 22.37 0.29
CA SER A 464 24.53 22.42 1.75
C SER A 464 25.56 23.42 2.26
N SER A 465 25.20 24.11 3.34
CA SER A 465 26.23 24.77 4.14
C SER A 465 26.87 23.73 5.05
N SER A 466 28.17 23.49 4.86
CA SER A 466 28.99 22.67 5.74
C SER A 466 29.19 23.31 7.13
N ASP A 467 28.90 24.60 7.26
CA ASP A 467 29.12 25.36 8.48
C ASP A 467 27.89 25.28 9.38
N ALA A 468 28.04 24.60 10.52
CA ALA A 468 27.01 24.45 11.56
C ALA A 468 26.50 25.77 12.20
N ARG A 469 26.86 26.94 11.63
CA ARG A 469 26.39 28.27 12.00
C ARG A 469 25.52 28.98 10.94
N SER A 470 25.41 28.50 9.69
CA SER A 470 24.51 29.12 8.67
C SER A 470 23.18 28.38 8.46
N ASN A 471 22.76 27.53 9.42
CA ASN A 471 21.47 26.82 9.47
C ASN A 471 20.25 27.75 9.70
N ASN A 472 20.12 28.83 8.93
CA ASN A 472 19.12 29.87 9.12
C ASN A 472 18.09 30.00 7.96
N SER A 473 18.14 29.16 6.92
CA SER A 473 17.07 29.18 5.91
C SER A 473 15.77 28.65 6.50
N LYS A 474 14.73 29.48 6.59
CA LYS A 474 13.38 29.05 7.01
C LYS A 474 12.63 28.20 5.95
N LEU A 475 13.35 27.52 5.07
CA LEU A 475 12.82 26.92 3.85
C LEU A 475 11.97 25.68 4.17
N LEU A 476 10.69 25.76 3.85
CA LEU A 476 9.69 24.71 4.05
C LEU A 476 9.42 23.93 2.74
N LYS A 477 9.55 24.59 1.59
CA LYS A 477 9.19 24.06 0.27
C LYS A 477 10.23 24.42 -0.79
N LEU A 478 10.69 23.41 -1.52
CA LEU A 478 11.53 23.54 -2.71
C LEU A 478 10.77 22.98 -3.93
N ARG A 479 10.68 23.75 -5.01
CA ARG A 479 10.19 23.29 -6.31
C ARG A 479 11.25 23.55 -7.37
N VAL A 480 11.60 22.52 -8.12
CA VAL A 480 12.42 22.63 -9.33
C VAL A 480 11.65 22.04 -10.50
N VAL A 481 11.58 22.80 -11.59
CA VAL A 481 10.98 22.39 -12.86
C VAL A 481 12.04 22.55 -13.95
N GLY A 482 12.46 21.45 -14.56
CA GLY A 482 13.45 21.45 -15.65
C GLY A 482 12.97 22.23 -16.88
N ALA A 483 13.91 22.63 -17.73
CA ALA A 483 13.58 23.15 -19.05
C ALA A 483 12.84 22.07 -19.85
N LYS A 484 11.71 22.46 -20.47
CA LYS A 484 11.11 21.63 -21.51
C LYS A 484 12.00 21.73 -22.73
N ASP A 485 12.67 20.64 -23.10
CA ASP A 485 13.32 20.53 -24.40
C ASP A 485 12.27 20.82 -25.48
N ASN A 486 12.39 21.97 -26.14
CA ASN A 486 11.64 22.21 -27.37
C ASN A 486 12.15 21.20 -28.38
N ASN A 487 11.27 20.28 -28.82
CA ASN A 487 11.53 19.18 -29.76
C ASN A 487 11.89 19.67 -31.19
N ASN A 488 12.80 20.64 -31.33
CA ASN A 488 13.06 21.32 -32.60
C ASN A 488 14.47 21.97 -32.71
N ILE A 489 15.50 21.38 -32.08
CA ILE A 489 16.89 21.57 -32.51
C ILE A 489 17.57 20.20 -32.65
N GLY A 490 17.50 19.63 -33.85
CA GLY A 490 18.57 18.74 -34.30
C GLY A 490 19.85 19.56 -34.48
N ASN A 491 21.00 18.97 -34.12
CA ASN A 491 22.34 19.55 -34.26
C ASN A 491 22.63 20.83 -33.46
N SER A 492 22.84 20.67 -32.14
CA SER A 492 23.90 21.42 -31.46
C SER A 492 24.75 20.47 -30.62
N SER A 493 25.67 19.78 -31.31
CA SER A 493 26.74 19.00 -30.67
C SER A 493 27.82 19.92 -30.11
N GLY A 494 27.47 20.67 -29.06
CA GLY A 494 28.36 21.50 -28.26
C GLY A 494 28.75 20.78 -26.96
N TYR A 495 30.04 20.50 -26.79
CA TYR A 495 30.62 19.79 -25.64
C TYR A 495 30.19 20.39 -24.28
N ARG A 496 29.19 19.80 -23.62
CA ARG A 496 28.97 19.96 -22.17
C ARG A 496 29.79 18.88 -21.44
N ASN A 497 30.71 19.31 -20.56
CA ASN A 497 31.49 18.41 -19.72
C ASN A 497 30.56 17.54 -18.87
N GLN A 498 30.60 16.22 -19.08
CA GLN A 498 29.71 15.26 -18.44
C GLN A 498 30.17 14.91 -17.02
N GLN A 499 30.11 15.89 -16.12
CA GLN A 499 30.18 15.61 -14.68
C GLN A 499 28.78 15.18 -14.23
N ALA A 500 28.67 14.03 -13.55
CA ALA A 500 27.39 13.47 -13.16
C ALA A 500 26.61 14.44 -12.25
N SER A 501 25.38 14.76 -12.63
CA SER A 501 24.46 15.61 -11.85
C SER A 501 23.96 14.84 -10.62
N SER A 502 24.75 14.89 -9.55
CA SER A 502 24.36 14.42 -8.22
C SER A 502 23.30 15.33 -7.61
N PHE A 503 22.26 14.75 -6.99
CA PHE A 503 21.32 15.52 -6.18
C PHE A 503 22.07 16.21 -5.01
N PRO A 504 21.75 17.47 -4.70
CA PRO A 504 22.43 18.21 -3.64
C PRO A 504 22.15 17.62 -2.26
N ASP A 505 23.11 17.75 -1.34
CA ASP A 505 22.86 17.42 0.06
C ASP A 505 21.99 18.53 0.69
N LEU A 506 20.75 18.18 1.04
CA LEU A 506 19.76 19.02 1.71
C LEU A 506 19.54 18.59 3.17
N SER A 507 20.38 17.71 3.72
CA SER A 507 20.22 17.18 5.09
C SER A 507 20.31 18.25 6.18
N SER A 508 21.03 19.35 5.92
CA SER A 508 21.12 20.55 6.76
C SER A 508 19.82 21.36 6.82
N TRP A 509 18.91 21.22 5.84
CA TRP A 509 17.66 21.99 5.78
C TRP A 509 16.58 21.35 6.67
N HIS A 510 16.84 21.33 7.98
CA HIS A 510 16.11 20.53 8.98
C HIS A 510 14.61 20.81 9.10
N ILE A 511 14.07 21.87 8.49
CA ILE A 511 12.63 22.18 8.47
C ILE A 511 11.99 22.07 7.09
N LEU A 512 12.73 21.67 6.05
CA LEU A 512 12.21 21.43 4.72
C LEU A 512 11.23 20.25 4.75
N LYS A 513 9.97 20.51 4.39
CA LYS A 513 8.85 19.55 4.42
C LYS A 513 8.47 19.01 3.06
N THR A 514 8.67 19.80 2.00
CA THR A 514 8.19 19.49 0.65
C THR A 514 9.27 19.70 -0.38
N VAL A 515 9.53 18.68 -1.20
CA VAL A 515 10.37 18.78 -2.40
C VAL A 515 9.58 18.32 -3.61
N ILE A 516 9.55 19.15 -4.66
CA ILE A 516 8.87 18.86 -5.92
C ILE A 516 9.88 19.00 -7.05
N LEU A 517 10.14 17.91 -7.76
CA LEU A 517 10.99 17.84 -8.94
C LEU A 517 10.10 17.51 -10.15
N ASP A 518 10.11 18.37 -11.17
CA ASP A 518 9.37 18.14 -12.41
C ASP A 518 10.33 18.25 -13.60
N GLY A 519 10.41 17.25 -14.46
CA GLY A 519 11.30 17.27 -15.63
C GLY A 519 12.81 17.32 -15.34
N CYS A 520 13.24 17.03 -14.10
CA CYS A 520 14.66 17.00 -13.68
C CYS A 520 15.38 15.72 -14.16
N GLY A 521 15.38 15.49 -15.48
CA GLY A 521 15.84 14.23 -16.09
C GLY A 521 17.36 14.01 -16.09
N GLU A 522 18.13 15.03 -15.75
CA GLU A 522 19.59 15.00 -15.66
C GLU A 522 20.12 14.27 -14.41
N LEU A 523 19.31 14.16 -13.35
CA LEU A 523 19.71 13.57 -12.08
C LEU A 523 20.11 12.09 -12.23
N GLU A 524 21.29 11.72 -11.72
CA GLU A 524 21.75 10.32 -11.73
C GLU A 524 21.51 9.58 -10.41
N GLU A 525 21.53 10.29 -9.27
CA GLU A 525 21.36 9.68 -7.94
C GLU A 525 20.81 10.66 -6.91
N ILE A 526 19.88 10.16 -6.08
CA ILE A 526 19.48 10.76 -4.79
C ILE A 526 20.01 9.83 -3.69
N GLY A 527 21.12 10.23 -3.06
CA GLY A 527 21.89 9.38 -2.13
C GLY A 527 21.27 9.24 -0.74
N CYS A 528 21.73 8.23 0.02
CA CYS A 528 21.28 8.01 1.40
C CYS A 528 21.54 9.22 2.32
N ASN A 529 20.52 9.65 3.06
CA ASN A 529 20.56 10.80 3.98
C ASN A 529 20.90 12.15 3.31
N THR A 530 20.73 12.31 1.99
CA THR A 530 20.85 13.61 1.29
C THR A 530 19.60 14.48 1.41
N LEU A 531 18.47 13.90 1.82
CA LEU A 531 17.19 14.61 2.00
C LEU A 531 16.98 15.06 3.45
N SER A 532 16.16 16.09 3.64
CA SER A 532 15.76 16.60 4.97
C SER A 532 15.12 15.50 5.84
N PRO A 533 15.53 15.35 7.11
CA PRO A 533 14.86 14.46 8.06
C PRO A 533 13.38 14.80 8.32
N SER A 534 13.00 16.06 8.08
CA SER A 534 11.64 16.59 8.27
C SER A 534 10.78 16.58 6.99
N LEU A 535 11.25 15.91 5.93
CA LEU A 535 10.52 15.78 4.67
C LEU A 535 9.21 14.98 4.89
N GLU A 536 8.07 15.64 4.66
CA GLU A 536 6.73 15.05 4.77
C GLU A 536 6.17 14.61 3.40
N SER A 537 6.58 15.30 2.33
CA SER A 537 6.13 15.07 0.94
C SER A 537 7.28 15.19 -0.07
N PHE A 538 7.35 14.24 -1.00
CA PHE A 538 8.26 14.26 -2.14
C PHE A 538 7.51 13.94 -3.43
N SER A 539 7.72 14.75 -4.46
CA SER A 539 7.21 14.50 -5.81
C SER A 539 8.35 14.52 -6.83
N PHE A 540 8.40 13.52 -7.70
CA PHE A 540 9.27 13.49 -8.87
C PHE A 540 8.45 13.08 -10.10
N THR A 541 8.07 14.08 -10.89
CA THR A 541 7.36 13.91 -12.16
C THR A 541 8.30 14.08 -13.32
N THR A 542 8.12 13.27 -14.35
CA THR A 542 8.98 13.21 -15.53
C THR A 542 8.11 13.15 -16.77
N SER A 543 8.52 13.84 -17.83
CA SER A 543 7.80 13.87 -19.10
C SER A 543 8.20 12.64 -19.96
N ASN A 544 7.93 12.68 -21.27
CA ASN A 544 8.32 11.61 -22.21
C ASN A 544 9.85 11.50 -22.43
N VAL A 545 10.67 12.22 -21.66
CA VAL A 545 12.14 12.12 -21.69
C VAL A 545 12.59 11.12 -20.61
N THR A 546 13.34 10.10 -21.00
CA THR A 546 13.90 9.10 -20.08
C THR A 546 14.88 9.75 -19.11
N THR A 547 14.63 9.59 -17.81
CA THR A 547 15.54 10.08 -16.77
C THR A 547 16.81 9.23 -16.65
N LYS A 548 17.92 9.88 -16.25
CA LYS A 548 19.20 9.22 -15.97
C LYS A 548 19.30 8.62 -14.55
N ILE A 549 18.24 8.72 -13.76
CA ILE A 549 18.26 8.38 -12.33
C ILE A 549 18.40 6.88 -12.14
N LYS A 550 19.49 6.45 -11.51
CA LYS A 550 19.82 5.03 -11.27
C LYS A 550 19.46 4.58 -9.87
N ARG A 551 19.54 5.49 -8.89
CA ARG A 551 19.34 5.19 -7.45
C ARG A 551 18.58 6.32 -6.76
N ILE A 552 17.58 5.96 -5.97
CA ILE A 552 16.84 6.90 -5.10
C ILE A 552 16.75 6.33 -3.69
N SER A 553 17.18 7.11 -2.69
CA SER A 553 17.11 6.72 -1.27
C SER A 553 16.45 7.79 -0.40
N PHE A 554 15.35 7.41 0.25
CA PHE A 554 14.63 8.19 1.26
C PHE A 554 15.05 7.83 2.69
N ARG A 555 16.11 7.03 2.85
CA ARG A 555 16.66 6.66 4.16
C ARG A 555 17.04 7.93 4.93
N GLY A 556 16.41 8.11 6.09
CA GLY A 556 16.51 9.31 6.93
C GLY A 556 15.21 10.12 7.03
N CYS A 557 14.32 10.03 6.02
CA CYS A 557 13.06 10.76 5.95
C CYS A 557 11.94 10.06 6.73
N SER A 558 12.11 9.88 8.05
CA SER A 558 11.20 9.02 8.84
C SER A 558 9.75 9.51 8.96
N ILE A 559 9.50 10.78 8.64
CA ILE A 559 8.15 11.38 8.64
C ILE A 559 7.55 11.55 7.23
N LEU A 560 8.21 11.02 6.19
CA LEU A 560 7.70 11.02 4.82
C LEU A 560 6.39 10.23 4.77
N LYS A 561 5.30 10.90 4.37
CA LYS A 561 3.93 10.35 4.29
C LYS A 561 3.48 10.21 2.84
N SER A 562 3.88 11.16 1.99
CA SER A 562 3.47 11.25 0.60
C SER A 562 4.68 11.12 -0.32
N LEU A 563 4.59 10.20 -1.26
CA LEU A 563 5.51 10.05 -2.38
C LEU A 563 4.68 10.03 -3.67
N MET A 564 5.08 10.85 -4.64
CA MET A 564 4.54 10.79 -6.00
C MET A 564 5.71 10.58 -6.97
N MET A 565 5.69 9.48 -7.71
CA MET A 565 6.63 9.20 -8.79
C MET A 565 5.82 8.94 -10.07
N ARG A 566 6.16 9.63 -11.15
CA ARG A 566 5.39 9.56 -12.41
C ARG A 566 6.28 9.71 -13.64
N GLY A 567 6.08 8.86 -14.64
CA GLY A 567 6.73 8.94 -15.96
C GLY A 567 7.88 7.94 -16.14
N LEU A 568 8.91 8.33 -16.91
CA LEU A 568 9.94 7.45 -17.45
C LEU A 568 11.21 7.36 -16.57
N PHE A 569 11.26 6.33 -15.74
CA PHE A 569 12.38 5.98 -14.86
C PHE A 569 13.23 4.85 -15.45
N GLY A 570 13.53 4.93 -16.75
CA GLY A 570 14.14 3.85 -17.53
C GLY A 570 15.45 3.30 -16.96
N GLU A 571 16.30 4.17 -16.40
CA GLU A 571 17.60 3.78 -15.82
C GLU A 571 17.54 3.40 -14.32
N LEU A 572 16.38 3.48 -13.66
CA LEU A 572 16.27 3.27 -12.21
C LEU A 572 16.50 1.80 -11.85
N VAL A 573 17.59 1.52 -11.14
CA VAL A 573 18.00 0.16 -10.70
C VAL A 573 17.63 -0.10 -9.24
N GLU A 574 17.68 0.92 -8.39
CA GLU A 574 17.45 0.80 -6.94
C GLU A 574 16.52 1.89 -6.38
N LEU A 575 15.50 1.47 -5.64
CA LEU A 575 14.63 2.33 -4.83
C LEU A 575 14.69 1.91 -3.36
N ASN A 576 15.05 2.85 -2.48
CA ASN A 576 15.19 2.61 -1.04
C ASN A 576 14.27 3.53 -0.22
N MET A 577 13.20 2.95 0.29
CA MET A 577 12.16 3.57 1.12
C MET A 577 12.36 3.29 2.63
N SER A 578 13.49 2.69 3.02
CA SER A 578 13.68 2.13 4.36
C SER A 578 13.58 3.18 5.47
N GLY A 579 12.75 2.90 6.48
CA GLY A 579 12.51 3.72 7.66
C GLY A 579 11.57 4.91 7.43
N THR A 580 10.87 4.97 6.31
CA THR A 580 9.85 6.00 6.02
C THR A 580 8.49 5.67 6.66
N SER A 581 7.60 6.66 6.74
CA SER A 581 6.22 6.52 7.25
C SER A 581 5.18 6.35 6.13
N VAL A 582 5.60 5.97 4.91
CA VAL A 582 4.74 5.87 3.73
C VAL A 582 3.76 4.70 3.88
N LYS A 583 2.48 4.98 3.63
CA LYS A 583 1.39 3.99 3.71
C LYS A 583 1.18 3.21 2.40
N THR A 584 1.36 3.91 1.27
CA THR A 584 1.15 3.41 -0.08
C THR A 584 2.37 3.76 -0.92
N LEU A 585 3.05 2.74 -1.45
CA LEU A 585 4.07 2.93 -2.47
C LEU A 585 3.41 2.81 -3.84
N ASP A 586 3.02 3.94 -4.45
CA ASP A 586 2.39 3.96 -5.77
C ASP A 586 3.46 4.03 -6.87
N LEU A 587 3.68 2.90 -7.57
CA LEU A 587 4.52 2.80 -8.77
C LEU A 587 3.67 2.56 -10.02
N SER A 588 2.34 2.64 -9.95
CA SER A 588 1.44 2.29 -11.07
C SER A 588 1.63 3.18 -12.30
N GLU A 589 2.01 4.44 -12.11
CA GLU A 589 2.35 5.40 -13.15
C GLU A 589 3.89 5.63 -13.30
N THR A 590 4.71 4.73 -12.74
CA THR A 590 6.19 4.78 -12.80
C THR A 590 6.74 3.69 -13.71
N GLN A 591 7.27 4.07 -14.87
CA GLN A 591 7.91 3.14 -15.82
C GLN A 591 9.38 2.93 -15.45
N ALA A 592 9.64 2.00 -14.52
CA ALA A 592 10.98 1.67 -14.00
C ALA A 592 11.40 0.24 -14.37
N LEU A 593 11.49 -0.06 -15.68
CA LEU A 593 11.72 -1.40 -16.21
C LEU A 593 13.04 -2.06 -15.73
N ARG A 594 14.06 -1.25 -15.44
CA ARG A 594 15.37 -1.71 -14.94
C ARG A 594 15.44 -1.82 -13.41
N LEU A 595 14.34 -1.62 -12.69
CA LEU A 595 14.30 -1.69 -11.23
C LEU A 595 14.53 -3.14 -10.78
N LYS A 596 15.70 -3.38 -10.19
CA LYS A 596 16.14 -4.70 -9.72
C LYS A 596 16.11 -4.81 -8.19
N ARG A 597 16.20 -3.69 -7.47
CA ARG A 597 16.43 -3.66 -6.01
C ARG A 597 15.42 -2.74 -5.33
N LEU A 598 14.61 -3.30 -4.43
CA LEU A 598 13.63 -2.56 -3.64
C LEU A 598 13.83 -2.81 -2.14
N PHE A 599 14.05 -1.74 -1.39
CA PHE A 599 14.26 -1.78 0.07
C PHE A 599 13.18 -1.01 0.83
N LEU A 600 12.44 -1.72 1.68
CA LEU A 600 11.29 -1.28 2.47
C LEU A 600 11.48 -1.71 3.94
N LEU A 601 12.69 -1.52 4.48
CA LEU A 601 13.04 -1.99 5.83
C LEU A 601 12.61 -0.98 6.90
N GLY A 602 11.82 -1.42 7.89
CA GLY A 602 11.32 -0.58 8.98
C GLY A 602 10.17 0.34 8.56
N CYS A 603 9.40 -0.05 7.54
CA CYS A 603 8.25 0.69 7.02
C CYS A 603 6.96 0.31 7.77
N GLU A 604 6.90 0.65 9.06
CA GLU A 604 5.83 0.24 10.02
C GLU A 604 4.38 0.57 9.59
N LYS A 605 4.19 1.43 8.60
CA LYS A 605 2.87 1.91 8.12
C LYS A 605 2.49 1.42 6.73
N LEU A 606 3.34 0.65 6.06
CA LEU A 606 3.11 0.21 4.68
C LEU A 606 1.96 -0.79 4.60
N CYS A 607 0.88 -0.41 3.91
CA CYS A 607 -0.28 -1.26 3.64
C CYS A 607 -0.25 -1.85 2.22
N VAL A 608 0.31 -1.13 1.23
CA VAL A 608 0.20 -1.55 -0.17
C VAL A 608 1.37 -1.06 -1.03
N ILE A 609 1.72 -1.86 -2.05
CA ILE A 609 2.59 -1.49 -3.17
C ILE A 609 1.75 -1.63 -4.46
N LEU A 610 1.56 -0.55 -5.19
CA LEU A 610 0.86 -0.56 -6.47
C LEU A 610 1.88 -0.66 -7.61
N TRP A 611 1.83 -1.75 -8.38
CA TRP A 611 2.73 -1.99 -9.51
C TRP A 611 2.17 -1.44 -10.83
N PRO A 612 3.01 -1.21 -11.86
CA PRO A 612 2.56 -0.93 -13.21
C PRO A 612 1.59 -2.01 -13.75
N GLN A 613 0.58 -1.60 -14.52
CA GLN A 613 -0.44 -2.52 -15.03
C GLN A 613 0.10 -3.49 -16.11
N GLU A 614 -0.42 -4.72 -16.09
CA GLU A 614 -0.05 -5.86 -16.97
C GLU A 614 -0.25 -5.64 -18.49
N GLY A 615 -0.84 -4.52 -18.92
CA GLY A 615 -1.05 -4.19 -20.33
C GLY A 615 0.22 -3.79 -21.11
N SER A 616 1.36 -3.62 -20.44
CA SER A 616 2.67 -3.43 -21.07
C SER A 616 3.48 -4.72 -20.99
N MET A 617 4.15 -5.12 -22.08
CA MET A 617 4.82 -6.43 -22.17
C MET A 617 6.09 -6.57 -21.30
N GLU A 618 6.45 -5.54 -20.53
CA GLU A 618 7.68 -5.46 -19.76
C GLU A 618 7.35 -5.16 -18.28
N LEU A 619 7.16 -6.20 -17.48
CA LEU A 619 6.92 -6.09 -16.03
C LEU A 619 8.24 -6.07 -15.25
N ILE A 620 8.27 -5.26 -14.18
CA ILE A 620 9.41 -5.16 -13.25
C ILE A 620 9.75 -6.56 -12.69
N THR A 621 11.03 -6.93 -12.81
CA THR A 621 11.56 -8.21 -12.32
C THR A 621 12.71 -7.95 -11.36
N LEU A 622 12.50 -8.30 -10.09
CA LEU A 622 13.43 -7.99 -9.01
C LEU A 622 14.49 -9.07 -8.81
N GLU A 623 15.70 -8.62 -8.48
CA GLU A 623 16.81 -9.43 -7.98
C GLU A 623 16.90 -9.35 -6.45
N VAL A 624 16.54 -8.20 -5.86
CA VAL A 624 16.53 -7.98 -4.40
C VAL A 624 15.22 -7.34 -3.96
N LEU A 625 14.52 -7.98 -3.02
CA LEU A 625 13.31 -7.47 -2.38
C LEU A 625 13.38 -7.62 -0.86
N HIS A 626 13.60 -6.52 -0.15
CA HIS A 626 13.67 -6.49 1.31
C HIS A 626 12.51 -5.67 1.88
N ILE A 627 11.63 -6.28 2.67
CA ILE A 627 10.47 -5.67 3.33
C ILE A 627 10.53 -5.98 4.83
N ASP A 628 10.38 -4.97 5.68
CA ASP A 628 10.19 -5.14 7.13
C ASP A 628 9.17 -4.13 7.62
N THR A 629 7.98 -4.58 8.01
CA THR A 629 6.92 -3.74 8.60
C THR A 629 6.83 -3.89 10.12
N THR A 630 7.79 -4.58 10.75
CA THR A 630 7.83 -4.81 12.19
C THR A 630 8.51 -3.67 12.95
N HIS A 631 8.18 -3.53 14.25
CA HIS A 631 8.84 -2.57 15.13
C HIS A 631 10.31 -2.90 15.46
N SER A 632 10.83 -4.06 15.00
CA SER A 632 12.16 -4.55 15.39
C SER A 632 13.31 -3.77 14.73
N ALA A 633 13.10 -3.22 13.54
CA ALA A 633 14.13 -2.53 12.75
C ALA A 633 14.75 -1.31 13.46
N ARG A 634 13.97 -0.56 14.26
CA ARG A 634 14.46 0.65 14.96
C ARG A 634 15.59 0.36 15.96
N ALA A 635 15.69 -0.85 16.48
CA ALA A 635 16.77 -1.25 17.39
C ALA A 635 18.12 -1.52 16.68
N ARG A 636 18.13 -1.76 15.36
CA ARG A 636 19.32 -2.15 14.58
C ARG A 636 20.06 -0.95 13.94
N LYS A 637 20.07 0.22 14.60
CA LYS A 637 20.63 1.47 14.04
C LYS A 637 22.17 1.51 14.06
N GLY A 638 22.81 0.67 13.25
CA GLY A 638 24.26 0.63 13.02
C GLY A 638 24.72 1.57 11.90
N LYS A 639 25.91 2.16 12.07
CA LYS A 639 26.50 3.22 11.21
C LYS A 639 26.77 2.75 9.78
N CYS A 640 26.55 3.64 8.80
CA CYS A 640 27.09 3.48 7.44
C CYS A 640 28.44 4.20 7.36
N SER A 641 29.51 3.46 7.09
CA SER A 641 30.83 4.01 6.75
C SER A 641 30.91 4.28 5.25
N LYS A 642 31.39 5.46 4.86
CA LYS A 642 31.62 5.84 3.46
C LYS A 642 32.81 5.07 2.86
N GLN A 643 32.63 3.82 2.42
CA GLN A 643 33.70 3.06 1.75
C GLN A 643 33.20 1.83 0.96
N GLU A 644 32.34 2.03 -0.03
CA GLU A 644 32.10 1.04 -1.11
C GLU A 644 32.14 1.72 -2.48
N ALA A 645 33.35 2.03 -2.92
CA ALA A 645 33.69 2.36 -4.30
C ALA A 645 35.18 2.13 -4.52
N THR A 646 35.56 0.95 -5.05
CA THR A 646 36.60 0.69 -6.09
C THR A 646 37.07 -0.78 -6.10
N SER A 647 37.39 -1.24 -7.33
CA SER A 647 38.30 -2.33 -7.74
C SER A 647 37.88 -3.81 -7.65
N ASP A 648 37.84 -4.43 -8.83
CA ASP A 648 38.11 -5.85 -9.11
C ASP A 648 39.54 -6.28 -8.71
N GLY A 649 39.78 -7.57 -8.46
CA GLY A 649 41.13 -8.13 -8.29
C GLY A 649 41.19 -9.59 -7.84
N THR A 650 41.64 -10.47 -8.73
CA THR A 650 41.69 -11.94 -8.66
C THR A 650 42.49 -12.58 -7.50
N SER A 651 42.07 -13.80 -7.10
CA SER A 651 42.87 -15.00 -6.70
C SER A 651 42.87 -15.54 -5.24
N ALA A 652 42.47 -16.81 -5.16
CA ALA A 652 42.94 -17.95 -4.32
C ALA A 652 43.06 -17.86 -2.76
N GLU A 653 42.10 -18.55 -2.14
CA GLU A 653 42.24 -19.55 -1.05
C GLU A 653 42.68 -19.21 0.39
N SER A 654 41.80 -19.69 1.29
CA SER A 654 42.12 -20.43 2.53
C SER A 654 42.48 -19.69 3.84
N SER A 655 41.44 -19.61 4.70
CA SER A 655 41.43 -20.00 6.13
C SER A 655 41.19 -18.91 7.19
N SER A 656 40.49 -19.34 8.25
CA SER A 656 40.21 -18.66 9.52
C SER A 656 39.12 -17.56 9.50
N MET A 657 37.89 -17.99 9.79
CA MET A 657 36.70 -17.14 9.91
C MET A 657 36.57 -16.53 11.32
N VAL A 658 36.94 -15.25 11.48
CA VAL A 658 36.56 -14.43 12.65
C VAL A 658 35.63 -13.31 12.17
N VAL A 659 34.33 -13.59 12.17
CA VAL A 659 33.30 -12.66 11.64
C VAL A 659 32.76 -11.76 12.74
N HIS A 660 33.01 -10.45 12.61
CA HIS A 660 32.28 -9.44 13.37
C HIS A 660 30.80 -9.44 12.96
N ARG A 661 29.90 -9.65 13.94
CA ARG A 661 28.45 -9.68 13.72
C ARG A 661 27.85 -8.31 13.36
N ASN A 662 26.69 -8.39 12.70
CA ASN A 662 25.69 -7.34 12.45
C ASN A 662 25.97 -6.39 11.28
N GLY A 663 25.53 -6.84 10.10
CA GLY A 663 25.53 -6.12 8.82
C GLY A 663 25.46 -7.12 7.66
N GLN A 664 26.43 -8.04 7.64
CA GLN A 664 26.64 -9.05 6.58
C GLN A 664 25.63 -10.21 6.53
N ALA A 665 24.68 -10.31 7.48
CA ALA A 665 23.69 -11.39 7.48
C ALA A 665 22.57 -11.15 6.44
N LEU A 666 22.12 -9.90 6.29
CA LEU A 666 21.08 -9.52 5.32
C LEU A 666 21.62 -9.43 3.87
N THR A 667 22.91 -9.21 3.69
CA THR A 667 23.53 -9.08 2.35
C THR A 667 23.57 -10.40 1.57
N ASN A 668 23.35 -11.54 2.24
CA ASN A 668 23.30 -12.87 1.61
C ASN A 668 21.86 -13.34 1.27
N LEU A 669 20.84 -12.51 1.54
CA LEU A 669 19.44 -12.79 1.20
C LEU A 669 19.02 -11.94 0.00
N ALA A 670 18.57 -12.60 -1.08
CA ALA A 670 17.94 -11.89 -2.20
C ALA A 670 16.54 -11.40 -1.79
N LEU A 671 15.79 -12.22 -1.04
CA LEU A 671 14.51 -11.82 -0.48
C LEU A 671 14.50 -11.94 1.04
N TYR A 672 14.02 -10.89 1.68
CA TYR A 672 13.78 -10.83 3.13
C TYR A 672 12.44 -10.13 3.34
N ILE A 673 11.44 -10.83 3.88
CA ILE A 673 10.09 -10.29 4.05
C ILE A 673 9.64 -10.57 5.49
N SER A 674 9.64 -9.54 6.33
CA SER A 674 9.13 -9.61 7.71
C SER A 674 7.89 -8.74 7.83
N LEU A 675 6.72 -9.37 8.00
CA LEU A 675 5.43 -8.69 7.98
C LEU A 675 4.77 -8.69 9.36
N ARG A 676 4.32 -7.50 9.79
CA ARG A 676 3.36 -7.39 10.89
C ARG A 676 1.96 -7.84 10.48
N ASP A 677 1.53 -7.50 9.26
CA ASP A 677 0.23 -7.83 8.72
C ASP A 677 0.39 -8.61 7.39
N PRO A 678 -0.10 -9.86 7.29
CA PRO A 678 0.04 -10.66 6.09
C PRO A 678 -0.81 -10.16 4.90
N ARG A 679 -1.78 -9.24 5.10
CA ARG A 679 -2.57 -8.67 4.00
C ARG A 679 -1.70 -7.94 2.95
N LEU A 680 -0.51 -7.47 3.32
CA LEU A 680 0.46 -6.88 2.37
C LEU A 680 0.88 -7.86 1.26
N PHE A 681 0.75 -9.19 1.46
CA PHE A 681 1.00 -10.16 0.38
C PHE A 681 0.08 -9.99 -0.84
N ARG A 682 -1.10 -9.35 -0.71
CA ARG A 682 -1.95 -8.95 -1.84
C ARG A 682 -1.17 -8.13 -2.87
N SER A 683 -0.31 -7.21 -2.40
CA SER A 683 0.57 -6.40 -3.25
C SER A 683 1.67 -7.20 -3.95
N LEU A 684 1.95 -8.43 -3.51
CA LEU A 684 3.03 -9.26 -4.05
C LEU A 684 2.54 -10.41 -4.94
N LEU A 685 1.23 -10.46 -5.23
CA LEU A 685 0.60 -11.50 -6.06
C LEU A 685 1.10 -11.52 -7.52
N HIS A 686 1.63 -10.42 -8.06
CA HIS A 686 2.13 -10.35 -9.44
C HIS A 686 3.62 -9.99 -9.53
N THR A 687 4.35 -9.93 -8.40
CA THR A 687 5.77 -9.59 -8.37
C THR A 687 6.62 -10.69 -9.01
N ARG A 688 7.43 -10.34 -10.01
CA ARG A 688 8.38 -11.26 -10.67
C ARG A 688 9.74 -11.21 -10.01
N ILE A 689 10.35 -12.38 -9.82
CA ILE A 689 11.68 -12.57 -9.24
C ILE A 689 12.58 -13.26 -10.26
N ALA A 690 13.79 -12.77 -10.44
CA ALA A 690 14.72 -13.23 -11.49
C ALA A 690 15.35 -14.62 -11.22
N ALA A 691 15.38 -15.06 -9.96
CA ALA A 691 16.08 -16.26 -9.53
C ALA A 691 15.13 -17.37 -9.07
N TYR A 692 15.62 -18.62 -9.14
CA TYR A 692 15.05 -19.74 -8.38
C TYR A 692 15.32 -19.57 -6.89
N LEU A 693 14.41 -20.06 -6.05
CA LEU A 693 14.39 -19.72 -4.63
C LEU A 693 14.49 -20.95 -3.73
N HIS A 694 15.31 -20.80 -2.68
CA HIS A 694 15.17 -21.53 -1.42
C HIS A 694 14.40 -20.62 -0.48
N ILE A 695 13.17 -21.02 -0.13
CA ILE A 695 12.26 -20.28 0.73
C ILE A 695 12.19 -20.92 2.11
N GLU A 696 12.39 -20.10 3.14
CA GLU A 696 12.11 -20.41 4.54
C GLU A 696 10.97 -19.50 5.01
N ILE A 697 9.88 -20.08 5.53
CA ILE A 697 8.71 -19.37 6.06
C ILE A 697 8.52 -19.72 7.52
N THR A 698 8.43 -18.70 8.36
CA THR A 698 8.26 -18.83 9.82
C THR A 698 7.21 -17.86 10.34
N SER A 699 6.68 -18.14 11.54
CA SER A 699 5.98 -17.14 12.34
C SER A 699 6.76 -16.78 13.60
N THR A 700 6.67 -15.51 14.03
CA THR A 700 7.28 -15.03 15.28
C THR A 700 6.21 -14.70 16.32
N SER A 701 6.31 -15.28 17.51
CA SER A 701 5.38 -15.01 18.62
C SER A 701 5.72 -13.70 19.34
N SER A 702 4.70 -12.92 19.66
CA SER A 702 4.84 -11.57 20.25
C SER A 702 5.05 -11.57 21.78
N HIS A 703 5.84 -12.51 22.32
CA HIS A 703 6.06 -12.61 23.77
C HIS A 703 7.10 -11.62 24.31
N ARG A 704 6.63 -10.46 24.78
CA ARG A 704 7.35 -9.70 25.82
C ARG A 704 7.12 -10.38 27.18
N GLY A 705 8.20 -10.77 27.85
CA GLY A 705 8.13 -11.34 29.20
C GLY A 705 7.61 -10.33 30.23
N SER A 706 6.43 -10.58 30.77
CA SER A 706 5.91 -9.94 31.99
C SER A 706 5.98 -10.93 33.14
N GLY A 707 7.19 -11.21 33.63
CA GLY A 707 7.39 -12.02 34.83
C GLY A 707 7.03 -11.24 36.09
N GLN A 708 5.82 -11.43 36.63
CA GLN A 708 5.50 -11.02 37.99
C GLN A 708 5.97 -12.12 38.95
N GLY A 709 6.83 -11.76 39.90
CA GLY A 709 7.84 -12.69 40.41
C GLY A 709 7.41 -13.62 41.55
N VAL A 710 8.23 -14.66 41.74
CA VAL A 710 8.47 -15.29 43.05
C VAL A 710 9.97 -15.45 43.26
N ASN A 711 10.47 -14.69 44.24
CA ASN A 711 11.73 -14.73 45.01
C ASN A 711 12.98 -15.51 44.53
N ASN A 712 14.09 -14.76 44.54
CA ASN A 712 15.48 -15.16 44.31
C ASN A 712 16.02 -16.29 45.22
N VAL A 713 16.84 -17.16 44.62
CA VAL A 713 18.19 -17.48 45.14
C VAL A 713 19.17 -17.34 43.97
N ALA A 714 20.31 -16.69 44.19
CA ALA A 714 21.20 -16.27 43.11
C ALA A 714 22.14 -17.38 42.61
N SER A 715 22.20 -17.55 41.29
CA SER A 715 23.39 -18.00 40.57
C SER A 715 23.51 -17.23 39.26
N SER A 716 24.73 -17.11 38.73
CA SER A 716 25.14 -16.04 37.81
C SER A 716 24.88 -16.31 36.33
N GLY A 717 24.41 -15.27 35.62
CA GLY A 717 24.76 -15.01 34.22
C GLY A 717 23.96 -15.76 33.16
N SER A 718 22.90 -15.13 32.65
CA SER A 718 22.30 -15.44 31.35
C SER A 718 21.99 -14.15 30.58
N GLU A 719 22.88 -13.80 29.66
CA GLU A 719 22.56 -12.83 28.61
C GLU A 719 21.55 -13.46 27.64
N GLN A 720 20.61 -12.68 27.13
CA GLN A 720 19.62 -13.16 26.15
C GLN A 720 20.29 -13.41 24.80
N GLU A 721 20.79 -14.63 24.59
CA GLU A 721 21.26 -15.08 23.29
C GLU A 721 20.11 -15.18 22.28
N VAL A 722 20.07 -14.25 21.34
CA VAL A 722 19.34 -14.46 20.07
C VAL A 722 20.03 -15.60 19.34
N ARG A 723 19.37 -16.78 19.29
CA ARG A 723 19.89 -18.01 18.66
C ARG A 723 20.46 -17.69 17.27
N ALA A 724 21.69 -18.15 17.03
CA ALA A 724 22.45 -17.84 15.83
C ALA A 724 21.93 -18.60 14.60
N MET A 725 21.78 -17.92 13.46
CA MET A 725 21.66 -18.57 12.15
C MET A 725 23.00 -19.21 11.76
N ASN A 726 23.27 -20.43 12.25
CA ASN A 726 24.38 -21.27 11.78
C ASN A 726 23.86 -22.25 10.72
N PHE A 727 23.95 -21.86 9.44
CA PHE A 727 23.51 -22.63 8.27
C PHE A 727 24.39 -23.88 7.94
N GLN A 728 24.93 -24.57 8.95
CA GLN A 728 25.84 -25.70 8.74
C GLN A 728 25.76 -26.81 9.81
N ILE A 729 24.70 -26.83 10.62
CA ILE A 729 24.39 -27.96 11.52
C ILE A 729 23.02 -28.52 11.10
N SER A 730 22.95 -29.83 10.89
CA SER A 730 21.71 -30.52 10.57
C SER A 730 20.69 -30.38 11.70
N ALA A 731 19.58 -29.67 11.43
CA ALA A 731 18.51 -29.44 12.41
C ALA A 731 17.90 -30.75 12.98
N GLY A 732 18.04 -31.87 12.27
CA GLY A 732 17.61 -33.19 12.73
C GLY A 732 18.20 -33.65 14.07
N ASN A 733 19.33 -33.11 14.53
CA ASN A 733 19.88 -33.45 15.85
C ASN A 733 19.21 -32.67 17.00
N LEU A 734 18.78 -31.42 16.78
CA LEU A 734 18.16 -30.59 17.83
C LEU A 734 16.72 -31.01 18.12
N TYR A 735 16.00 -31.53 17.12
CA TYR A 735 14.63 -32.05 17.29
C TYR A 735 14.58 -33.22 18.30
N ILE A 736 15.57 -34.10 18.25
CA ILE A 736 15.70 -35.21 19.20
C ILE A 736 16.04 -34.68 20.60
N GLU A 737 16.92 -33.68 20.72
CA GLU A 737 17.27 -33.08 22.02
C GLU A 737 16.13 -32.27 22.66
N ASP A 738 15.32 -31.52 21.89
CA ASP A 738 14.16 -30.81 22.43
C ASP A 738 13.03 -31.78 22.87
N ILE A 739 12.88 -32.94 22.20
CA ILE A 739 12.01 -34.02 22.69
C ILE A 739 12.56 -34.62 23.99
N ILE A 740 13.87 -34.81 24.11
CA ILE A 740 14.51 -35.33 25.33
C ILE A 740 14.37 -34.33 26.50
N SER A 741 14.65 -33.04 26.28
CA SER A 741 14.58 -32.01 27.34
C SER A 741 13.15 -31.82 27.87
N THR A 742 12.15 -31.83 26.98
CA THR A 742 10.73 -31.77 27.36
C THR A 742 10.30 -33.00 28.18
N PHE A 743 11.02 -34.13 28.10
CA PHE A 743 10.79 -35.32 28.91
C PHE A 743 11.54 -35.32 30.25
N GLU A 744 12.75 -34.74 30.33
CA GLU A 744 13.52 -34.69 31.59
C GLU A 744 12.87 -33.75 32.63
N ASP A 745 12.39 -32.56 32.21
CA ASP A 745 11.73 -31.59 33.11
C ASP A 745 10.38 -32.09 33.66
N ASN A 746 9.66 -32.94 32.92
CA ASN A 746 8.36 -33.49 33.35
C ASN A 746 8.48 -34.69 34.31
N SER A 747 9.70 -35.13 34.66
CA SER A 747 9.91 -36.31 35.52
C SER A 747 9.62 -36.09 37.02
N GLN A 748 9.26 -34.88 37.46
CA GLN A 748 9.09 -34.55 38.89
C GLN A 748 7.67 -34.18 39.37
N THR A 749 6.65 -34.15 38.51
CA THR A 749 5.26 -33.83 38.94
C THR A 749 4.25 -34.91 38.55
N VAL A 750 4.05 -35.88 39.44
CA VAL A 750 2.97 -36.87 39.33
C VAL A 750 1.64 -36.25 39.78
N GLY A 751 0.73 -36.06 38.84
CA GLY A 751 -0.67 -35.71 39.09
C GLY A 751 -1.53 -36.22 37.93
N ALA A 752 -2.36 -37.23 38.18
CA ALA A 752 -3.07 -37.94 37.12
C ALA A 752 -4.17 -37.07 36.47
N ASN A 753 -4.12 -36.93 35.13
CA ASN A 753 -5.29 -36.95 34.26
C ASN A 753 -4.90 -37.19 32.79
N GLU A 754 -5.68 -38.05 32.14
CA GLU A 754 -5.90 -38.28 30.70
C GLU A 754 -4.78 -38.00 29.66
N GLY A 755 -4.38 -39.06 28.96
CA GLY A 755 -4.13 -38.98 27.51
C GLY A 755 -2.69 -38.95 26.98
N ILE A 756 -1.66 -38.96 27.83
CA ILE A 756 -0.27 -38.93 27.35
C ILE A 756 0.15 -40.31 26.82
N ILE A 757 0.42 -40.39 25.51
CA ILE A 757 1.09 -41.53 24.88
C ILE A 757 2.56 -41.50 25.32
N PHE A 758 3.00 -42.51 26.07
CA PHE A 758 4.40 -42.67 26.43
C PHE A 758 5.26 -42.82 25.17
N ILE A 759 6.23 -41.93 24.98
CA ILE A 759 7.27 -42.10 23.95
C ILE A 759 8.23 -43.19 24.44
N ASP A 760 8.10 -44.38 23.86
CA ASP A 760 9.11 -45.42 23.98
C ASP A 760 10.41 -44.90 23.33
N ALA A 761 11.49 -44.81 24.11
CA ALA A 761 12.84 -44.47 23.63
C ALA A 761 13.31 -45.24 22.36
N PRO A 762 12.84 -46.48 22.07
CA PRO A 762 12.93 -47.08 20.74
C PRO A 762 12.57 -46.17 19.54
N ALA A 763 11.55 -45.30 19.61
CA ALA A 763 11.07 -44.52 18.46
C ALA A 763 12.15 -43.57 17.89
N ILE A 764 12.92 -42.92 18.77
CA ILE A 764 14.03 -42.02 18.40
C ILE A 764 15.14 -42.79 17.65
N LYS A 765 15.31 -44.07 17.95
CA LYS A 765 16.30 -44.95 17.31
C LYS A 765 15.84 -45.51 15.96
N TRP A 766 14.63 -45.16 15.52
CA TRP A 766 13.97 -45.67 14.33
C TRP A 766 13.87 -44.61 13.22
N MET A 767 13.71 -43.33 13.58
CA MET A 767 13.74 -42.20 12.64
C MET A 767 15.08 -42.11 11.88
N TRP A 768 15.03 -41.93 10.56
CA TRP A 768 16.18 -41.42 9.81
C TRP A 768 16.37 -39.91 10.08
N PRO A 769 17.62 -39.41 10.11
CA PRO A 769 17.85 -37.96 10.12
C PRO A 769 17.32 -37.36 8.82
N CYS A 770 16.70 -36.18 8.90
CA CYS A 770 16.25 -35.45 7.71
C CYS A 770 17.41 -35.32 6.71
N PRO A 771 17.24 -35.79 5.45
CA PRO A 771 18.33 -35.75 4.49
C PRO A 771 18.75 -34.28 4.24
N PRO A 772 20.04 -34.02 3.98
CA PRO A 772 20.52 -32.66 3.84
C PRO A 772 19.87 -31.97 2.64
N ILE A 773 19.36 -30.75 2.85
CA ILE A 773 18.76 -29.93 1.80
C ILE A 773 19.75 -29.83 0.62
N PRO A 774 19.34 -30.17 -0.62
CA PRO A 774 20.18 -30.09 -1.80
C PRO A 774 20.81 -28.71 -1.97
N MET A 775 22.15 -28.65 -1.94
CA MET A 775 22.93 -27.43 -2.13
C MET A 775 22.98 -27.05 -3.62
N HIS A 776 21.86 -26.62 -4.18
CA HIS A 776 21.82 -26.07 -5.54
C HIS A 776 22.54 -24.72 -5.58
N SER A 777 23.64 -24.63 -6.32
CA SER A 777 24.47 -23.42 -6.46
C SER A 777 23.73 -22.20 -7.03
N ASN A 778 22.57 -22.41 -7.67
CA ASN A 778 21.87 -21.41 -8.46
C ASN A 778 20.58 -20.89 -7.76
N CYS A 779 20.29 -21.34 -6.52
CA CYS A 779 19.12 -20.87 -5.77
C CYS A 779 19.46 -19.66 -4.89
N ALA A 780 18.74 -18.57 -5.08
CA ALA A 780 18.78 -17.42 -4.20
C ALA A 780 17.99 -17.69 -2.91
N ARG A 781 18.44 -17.15 -1.78
CA ARG A 781 17.75 -17.31 -0.49
C ARG A 781 16.60 -16.30 -0.34
N CYS A 782 15.45 -16.81 0.10
CA CYS A 782 14.26 -16.07 0.46
C CYS A 782 13.85 -16.44 1.90
N TYR A 783 13.74 -15.45 2.77
CA TYR A 783 13.26 -15.62 4.14
C TYR A 783 11.97 -14.83 4.34
N ILE A 784 10.94 -15.48 4.87
CA ILE A 784 9.62 -14.92 5.17
C ILE A 784 9.31 -15.14 6.65
N SER A 785 8.93 -14.06 7.34
CA SER A 785 8.51 -14.06 8.73
C SER A 785 7.18 -13.33 8.86
N ILE A 786 6.18 -13.98 9.46
CA ILE A 786 4.87 -13.39 9.74
C ILE A 786 4.76 -13.18 11.26
N GLN A 787 4.35 -11.99 11.70
CA GLN A 787 4.11 -11.74 13.12
C GLN A 787 2.72 -12.23 13.50
N ASP A 788 2.66 -13.33 14.26
CA ASP A 788 1.39 -13.85 14.75
C ASP A 788 0.92 -13.00 15.95
N GLU A 789 0.05 -12.02 15.69
CA GLU A 789 -0.75 -11.40 16.75
C GLU A 789 -1.84 -12.40 17.19
N THR A 790 -1.65 -13.07 18.33
CA THR A 790 -2.71 -13.86 18.96
C THR A 790 -3.91 -12.94 19.17
N PRO A 791 -5.13 -13.29 18.69
CA PRO A 791 -6.27 -12.38 18.74
C PRO A 791 -6.63 -12.06 20.19
N THR A 792 -6.21 -10.89 20.67
CA THR A 792 -6.54 -10.39 22.00
C THR A 792 -8.05 -10.34 22.12
N ARG A 793 -8.60 -11.03 23.12
CA ARG A 793 -10.03 -11.18 23.38
C ARG A 793 -10.75 -9.83 23.33
N SER A 794 -11.39 -9.56 22.19
CA SER A 794 -12.27 -8.42 21.95
C SER A 794 -13.38 -8.92 21.04
N LEU A 795 -14.63 -8.72 21.46
CA LEU A 795 -15.85 -9.19 20.81
C LEU A 795 -15.99 -10.74 20.77
N GLN A 796 -16.48 -11.28 21.90
CA GLN A 796 -17.36 -12.45 21.89
C GLN A 796 -18.78 -12.03 21.45
N ASP A 797 -19.53 -13.00 20.91
CA ASP A 797 -20.96 -12.99 20.54
C ASP A 797 -21.36 -11.94 19.46
N THR A 798 -21.74 -12.30 18.24
CA THR A 798 -22.67 -13.36 17.83
C THR A 798 -22.47 -13.81 16.37
N THR A 799 -22.78 -15.08 16.08
CA THR A 799 -23.21 -15.72 14.79
C THR A 799 -22.89 -15.03 13.44
N SER A 800 -21.71 -14.45 13.30
CA SER A 800 -21.10 -14.13 12.02
C SER A 800 -20.00 -15.16 11.78
N THR A 801 -19.96 -15.71 10.57
CA THR A 801 -18.88 -16.58 10.14
C THR A 801 -17.58 -15.79 10.28
N ARG A 802 -16.75 -16.13 11.28
CA ARG A 802 -15.39 -15.57 11.38
C ARG A 802 -14.60 -16.05 10.16
N GLN A 803 -14.67 -15.29 9.08
CA GLN A 803 -13.68 -15.33 8.03
C GLN A 803 -12.37 -14.86 8.67
N GLN A 804 -11.62 -15.80 9.24
CA GLN A 804 -10.18 -15.64 9.35
C GLN A 804 -9.71 -15.32 7.94
N THR A 805 -9.13 -14.14 7.75
CA THR A 805 -8.57 -13.67 6.48
C THR A 805 -7.34 -14.51 6.16
N SER A 806 -7.60 -15.74 5.69
CA SER A 806 -6.56 -16.71 5.41
C SER A 806 -5.62 -16.16 4.34
N THR A 807 -4.34 -16.27 4.64
CA THR A 807 -3.30 -15.54 3.92
C THR A 807 -2.98 -16.26 2.61
N THR A 808 -3.24 -15.60 1.49
CA THR A 808 -2.71 -16.04 0.19
C THR A 808 -1.25 -15.57 0.10
N LEU A 809 -0.34 -16.51 -0.15
CA LEU A 809 1.09 -16.21 -0.26
C LEU A 809 1.43 -15.66 -1.66
N PRO A 810 2.55 -14.92 -1.83
CA PRO A 810 2.96 -14.34 -3.12
C PRO A 810 3.16 -15.36 -4.26
N SER A 811 2.85 -14.96 -5.51
CA SER A 811 2.87 -15.91 -6.65
C SER A 811 4.26 -16.45 -7.02
N PHE A 812 5.31 -15.67 -6.77
CA PHE A 812 6.69 -16.12 -7.01
C PHE A 812 7.09 -17.33 -6.16
N LEU A 813 6.39 -17.60 -5.05
CA LEU A 813 6.65 -18.78 -4.23
C LEU A 813 6.24 -20.08 -4.92
N TYR A 814 5.21 -20.05 -5.74
CA TYR A 814 4.77 -21.23 -6.48
C TYR A 814 5.68 -21.42 -7.72
N LYS A 815 5.93 -20.32 -8.45
CA LYS A 815 6.67 -20.32 -9.73
C LYS A 815 8.18 -20.51 -9.60
N ASN A 816 8.82 -19.98 -8.56
CA ASN A 816 10.28 -19.94 -8.46
C ASN A 816 10.85 -20.86 -7.36
N ALA A 817 10.04 -21.46 -6.49
CA ALA A 817 10.55 -22.32 -5.42
C ALA A 817 11.15 -23.62 -5.96
N LYS A 818 12.41 -23.90 -5.58
CA LYS A 818 12.98 -25.26 -5.65
C LYS A 818 12.99 -25.94 -4.30
N ILE A 819 13.19 -25.16 -3.23
CA ILE A 819 13.14 -25.63 -1.84
C ILE A 819 12.12 -24.76 -1.10
N LEU A 820 11.16 -25.40 -0.44
CA LEU A 820 10.22 -24.79 0.49
C LEU A 820 10.39 -25.41 1.88
N HIS A 821 10.72 -24.59 2.87
CA HIS A 821 10.68 -24.94 4.28
C HIS A 821 9.66 -24.03 4.98
N LEU A 822 8.57 -24.60 5.50
CA LEU A 822 7.57 -23.88 6.29
C LEU A 822 7.55 -24.49 7.70
N HIS A 823 7.87 -23.69 8.72
CA HIS A 823 7.86 -24.17 10.09
C HIS A 823 7.32 -23.16 11.10
N ASP A 824 6.82 -23.68 12.24
CA ASP A 824 6.38 -22.90 13.39
C ASP A 824 5.26 -21.86 13.09
N SER A 825 4.50 -22.05 12.00
CA SER A 825 3.49 -21.10 11.54
C SER A 825 2.11 -21.33 12.17
N LEU A 826 1.53 -20.28 12.77
CA LEU A 826 0.13 -20.30 13.20
C LEU A 826 -0.81 -19.60 12.19
N SER A 827 -0.31 -18.73 11.32
CA SER A 827 -1.12 -17.97 10.35
C SER A 827 -1.52 -18.72 9.09
N ILE A 828 -0.75 -19.71 8.63
CA ILE A 828 -1.02 -20.42 7.37
C ILE A 828 -1.91 -21.64 7.63
N THR A 829 -3.07 -21.70 6.95
CA THR A 829 -4.08 -22.76 7.12
C THR A 829 -4.12 -23.79 5.99
N CYS A 830 -3.67 -23.43 4.79
CA CYS A 830 -3.51 -24.32 3.63
C CYS A 830 -2.66 -23.63 2.54
N ILE A 831 -2.23 -24.38 1.52
CA ILE A 831 -1.27 -23.94 0.48
C ILE A 831 -1.74 -24.32 -0.93
N PRO A 832 -1.98 -23.37 -1.86
CA PRO A 832 -2.26 -21.96 -1.59
C PRO A 832 -3.46 -21.79 -0.64
N GLY A 833 -3.50 -20.62 0.02
CA GLY A 833 -4.66 -20.18 0.79
C GLY A 833 -5.93 -20.05 -0.07
N PRO A 834 -7.11 -19.87 0.53
CA PRO A 834 -8.37 -19.75 -0.19
C PRO A 834 -8.39 -18.43 -0.97
N SER A 835 -8.14 -18.52 -2.29
CA SER A 835 -8.15 -17.35 -3.17
C SER A 835 -9.57 -16.77 -3.33
N THR A 836 -9.68 -15.46 -3.17
CA THR A 836 -10.85 -14.67 -3.61
C THR A 836 -10.71 -14.20 -5.06
N VAL A 837 -9.53 -14.33 -5.66
CA VAL A 837 -9.21 -13.80 -7.00
C VAL A 837 -9.20 -14.95 -8.00
N ALA A 838 -10.10 -14.87 -8.98
CA ALA A 838 -10.08 -15.74 -10.15
C ALA A 838 -8.89 -15.40 -11.06
N ALA A 839 -8.32 -16.42 -11.71
CA ALA A 839 -7.35 -16.31 -12.81
C ALA A 839 -5.88 -15.90 -12.50
N VAL A 840 -5.34 -16.25 -11.32
CA VAL A 840 -3.87 -16.42 -11.21
C VAL A 840 -3.49 -17.89 -11.34
N ASP A 841 -2.63 -18.19 -12.30
CA ASP A 841 -2.06 -19.50 -12.57
C ASP A 841 -0.93 -19.79 -11.56
N LEU A 842 -1.28 -20.51 -10.48
CA LEU A 842 -0.40 -20.84 -9.35
C LEU A 842 0.04 -22.31 -9.48
N ARG A 843 1.16 -22.53 -10.16
CA ARG A 843 1.76 -23.86 -10.40
C ARG A 843 3.00 -24.09 -9.54
N TRP A 844 3.26 -25.35 -9.23
CA TRP A 844 4.52 -25.81 -8.60
C TRP A 844 5.39 -26.51 -9.64
N ASP A 845 5.88 -25.73 -10.61
CA ASP A 845 6.60 -26.25 -11.79
C ASP A 845 8.06 -26.64 -11.49
N GLU A 846 8.63 -26.18 -10.37
CA GLU A 846 10.09 -26.23 -10.10
C GLU A 846 10.43 -26.79 -8.71
N LEU A 847 9.42 -27.13 -7.90
CA LEU A 847 9.62 -27.54 -6.52
C LEU A 847 10.23 -28.95 -6.44
N GLN A 848 11.42 -29.05 -5.86
CA GLN A 848 12.20 -30.28 -5.69
C GLN A 848 12.20 -30.77 -4.24
N TRP A 849 12.17 -29.85 -3.28
CA TRP A 849 12.21 -30.17 -1.84
C TRP A 849 11.12 -29.41 -1.08
N CYS A 850 10.34 -30.12 -0.27
CA CYS A 850 9.29 -29.53 0.56
C CYS A 850 9.36 -30.09 1.99
N GLN A 851 9.52 -29.21 2.97
CA GLN A 851 9.59 -29.52 4.39
C GLN A 851 8.57 -28.68 5.18
N LEU A 852 7.67 -29.35 5.90
CA LEU A 852 6.60 -28.72 6.68
C LEU A 852 6.69 -29.16 8.15
N GLU A 853 6.91 -28.27 9.11
CA GLU A 853 7.08 -28.67 10.52
C GLU A 853 6.26 -27.80 11.49
N ARG A 854 5.73 -28.39 12.56
CA ARG A 854 5.17 -27.64 13.71
C ARG A 854 4.13 -26.56 13.30
N CYS A 855 3.28 -26.88 12.32
CA CYS A 855 2.26 -25.98 11.78
C CYS A 855 0.85 -26.41 12.22
N PRO A 856 0.40 -26.08 13.45
CA PRO A 856 -0.80 -26.65 14.08
C PRO A 856 -2.13 -26.18 13.48
N ASN A 857 -2.13 -25.19 12.59
CA ASN A 857 -3.32 -24.64 11.95
C ASN A 857 -3.50 -25.07 10.48
N LEU A 858 -2.60 -25.89 9.92
CA LEU A 858 -2.85 -26.59 8.68
C LEU A 858 -3.96 -27.63 8.89
N GLU A 859 -5.17 -27.33 8.43
CA GLU A 859 -6.38 -28.14 8.68
C GLU A 859 -7.03 -28.62 7.38
N GLY A 860 -7.52 -29.86 7.38
CA GLY A 860 -8.12 -30.46 6.18
C GLY A 860 -7.07 -30.92 5.18
N SER A 861 -7.01 -30.30 4.00
CA SER A 861 -6.00 -30.60 2.96
C SER A 861 -4.89 -29.56 3.03
N VAL A 862 -3.65 -30.00 3.28
CA VAL A 862 -2.47 -29.12 3.34
C VAL A 862 -2.29 -28.39 2.01
N PHE A 863 -2.27 -29.14 0.90
CA PHE A 863 -2.27 -28.57 -0.44
C PHE A 863 -3.69 -28.50 -1.00
N THR A 864 -4.13 -27.31 -1.38
CA THR A 864 -5.43 -27.12 -2.06
C THR A 864 -5.34 -27.58 -3.52
N PRO A 865 -6.44 -28.06 -4.12
CA PRO A 865 -6.41 -28.55 -5.50
C PRO A 865 -6.24 -27.39 -6.49
N PRO A 866 -5.49 -27.60 -7.59
CA PRO A 866 -5.26 -26.58 -8.61
C PRO A 866 -6.55 -26.18 -9.34
N SER A 867 -6.66 -24.90 -9.71
CA SER A 867 -7.87 -24.32 -10.31
C SER A 867 -8.06 -24.66 -11.79
N ILE A 868 -6.98 -25.01 -12.50
CA ILE A 868 -6.94 -25.34 -13.93
C ILE A 868 -6.69 -26.87 -14.07
N ARG A 869 -7.15 -27.49 -15.17
CA ARG A 869 -6.94 -28.93 -15.45
C ARG A 869 -5.72 -29.17 -16.35
N GLU A 870 -4.56 -29.31 -15.73
CA GLU A 870 -3.26 -29.41 -16.40
C GLU A 870 -2.66 -30.83 -16.48
N THR A 871 -1.51 -30.94 -17.15
CA THR A 871 -0.86 -32.20 -17.56
C THR A 871 0.04 -32.84 -16.51
N SER A 872 0.54 -32.11 -15.52
CA SER A 872 1.31 -32.67 -14.40
C SER A 872 1.44 -31.65 -13.26
N TYR A 873 1.51 -32.12 -12.01
CA TYR A 873 1.78 -31.30 -10.83
C TYR A 873 2.88 -31.92 -9.99
N PHE A 874 3.74 -31.11 -9.37
CA PHE A 874 4.85 -31.58 -8.53
C PHE A 874 5.73 -32.63 -9.24
N GLY A 875 5.92 -32.49 -10.57
CA GLY A 875 6.64 -33.48 -11.38
C GLY A 875 8.10 -33.66 -10.93
N TYR A 876 8.74 -32.56 -10.52
CA TYR A 876 10.12 -32.53 -10.02
C TYR A 876 10.25 -32.68 -8.49
N LEU A 877 9.15 -32.88 -7.74
CA LEU A 877 9.22 -32.98 -6.28
C LEU A 877 9.93 -34.26 -5.88
N GLU A 878 11.21 -34.19 -5.53
CA GLU A 878 12.05 -35.32 -5.13
C GLU A 878 11.85 -35.72 -3.67
N THR A 879 11.69 -34.75 -2.77
CA THR A 879 11.57 -35.01 -1.33
C THR A 879 10.40 -34.25 -0.71
N PHE A 880 9.54 -35.00 -0.02
CA PHE A 880 8.51 -34.45 0.86
C PHE A 880 8.74 -34.90 2.31
N TRP A 881 8.81 -33.92 3.22
CA TRP A 881 8.95 -34.12 4.66
C TRP A 881 7.85 -33.34 5.38
N ALA A 882 7.05 -34.00 6.22
CA ALA A 882 6.10 -33.30 7.10
C ALA A 882 6.09 -33.84 8.52
N SER A 883 6.15 -32.91 9.47
CA SER A 883 6.28 -33.17 10.90
C SER A 883 5.26 -32.40 11.73
N GLN A 884 4.61 -33.07 12.68
CA GLN A 884 3.72 -32.45 13.67
C GLN A 884 2.52 -31.67 13.08
N LEU A 885 1.94 -32.15 11.97
CA LEU A 885 0.76 -31.53 11.35
C LEU A 885 -0.54 -31.98 12.04
N LEU A 886 -0.75 -31.49 13.27
CA LEU A 886 -1.75 -32.00 14.22
C LEU A 886 -3.22 -31.97 13.72
N LYS A 887 -3.58 -31.06 12.80
CA LYS A 887 -4.94 -30.92 12.24
C LYS A 887 -5.08 -31.37 10.78
N ALA A 888 -3.98 -31.73 10.11
CA ALA A 888 -4.03 -32.15 8.72
C ALA A 888 -4.76 -33.49 8.60
N ARG A 889 -5.71 -33.58 7.67
CA ARG A 889 -6.44 -34.82 7.33
C ARG A 889 -5.95 -35.42 6.02
N TYR A 890 -5.43 -34.59 5.13
CA TYR A 890 -4.83 -34.97 3.85
C TYR A 890 -3.61 -34.09 3.58
N ILE A 891 -2.54 -34.64 3.00
CA ILE A 891 -1.51 -33.78 2.40
C ILE A 891 -2.02 -33.25 1.05
N TRP A 892 -2.45 -34.16 0.17
CA TRP A 892 -3.11 -33.86 -1.10
C TRP A 892 -4.52 -34.48 -1.14
N GLY A 893 -5.54 -33.77 -0.63
CA GLY A 893 -6.93 -34.23 -0.58
C GLY A 893 -7.72 -34.05 -1.88
N TRP A 894 -7.10 -34.32 -3.04
CA TRP A 894 -7.63 -33.96 -4.36
C TRP A 894 -8.52 -35.05 -4.96
N SER A 895 -9.52 -34.68 -5.77
CA SER A 895 -10.39 -35.64 -6.47
C SER A 895 -9.84 -36.08 -7.83
N ALA A 896 -10.34 -37.20 -8.35
CA ALA A 896 -9.92 -37.76 -9.65
C ALA A 896 -10.09 -36.78 -10.84
N LEU A 897 -11.01 -35.82 -10.74
CA LEU A 897 -11.22 -34.79 -11.76
C LEU A 897 -10.00 -33.88 -12.00
N PHE A 898 -9.13 -33.70 -11.00
CA PHE A 898 -7.91 -32.90 -11.12
C PHE A 898 -6.76 -33.65 -11.82
N PHE A 899 -6.76 -34.98 -11.78
CA PHE A 899 -5.73 -35.83 -12.38
C PHE A 899 -6.08 -36.29 -13.80
N LEU A 900 -7.18 -35.81 -14.42
CA LEU A 900 -7.67 -36.29 -15.73
C LEU A 900 -6.69 -36.07 -16.91
N ARG A 901 -5.61 -35.31 -16.69
CA ARG A 901 -4.49 -35.12 -17.62
C ARG A 901 -3.12 -35.30 -16.94
N GLY A 902 -3.09 -35.51 -15.63
CA GLY A 902 -1.93 -35.42 -14.74
C GLY A 902 -0.98 -36.63 -14.75
N TYR A 903 -0.64 -37.17 -15.93
CA TYR A 903 0.01 -38.49 -16.07
C TYR A 903 1.34 -38.63 -15.30
N ASP A 904 2.13 -37.54 -15.27
CA ASP A 904 3.47 -37.45 -14.67
C ASP A 904 3.49 -36.77 -13.30
N SER A 905 2.32 -36.61 -12.66
CA SER A 905 2.24 -35.93 -11.35
C SER A 905 2.92 -36.77 -10.28
N PHE A 906 3.88 -36.17 -9.56
CA PHE A 906 4.73 -36.85 -8.57
C PHE A 906 5.61 -37.98 -9.14
N GLU A 907 5.97 -37.94 -10.44
CA GLU A 907 6.91 -38.91 -11.03
C GLU A 907 8.29 -38.87 -10.36
N GLY A 908 8.81 -37.66 -10.09
CA GLY A 908 10.12 -37.42 -9.48
C GLY A 908 10.24 -37.74 -7.98
N LEU A 909 9.15 -38.08 -7.27
CA LEU A 909 9.20 -38.29 -5.82
C LEU A 909 10.06 -39.49 -5.45
N VAL A 910 11.17 -39.25 -4.74
CA VAL A 910 12.18 -40.22 -4.27
C VAL A 910 12.00 -40.54 -2.79
N PHE A 911 11.72 -39.55 -1.95
CA PHE A 911 11.66 -39.68 -0.50
C PHE A 911 10.37 -39.06 0.08
N LEU A 912 9.62 -39.87 0.83
CA LEU A 912 8.41 -39.45 1.53
C LEU A 912 8.56 -39.73 3.03
N HIS A 913 8.64 -38.67 3.85
CA HIS A 913 8.67 -38.76 5.31
C HIS A 913 7.46 -38.05 5.95
N LEU A 914 6.85 -38.72 6.93
CA LEU A 914 5.76 -38.20 7.74
C LEU A 914 5.92 -38.62 9.21
N ASP A 915 6.05 -37.67 10.13
CA ASP A 915 6.04 -37.96 11.58
C ASP A 915 4.97 -37.13 12.33
N TRP A 916 4.38 -37.75 13.36
CA TRP A 916 3.47 -37.11 14.32
C TRP A 916 2.30 -36.33 13.68
N CYS A 917 1.69 -36.90 12.63
CA CYS A 917 0.49 -36.36 11.99
C CYS A 917 -0.76 -37.21 12.37
N PRO A 918 -1.28 -37.10 13.62
CA PRO A 918 -2.21 -38.09 14.19
C PRO A 918 -3.56 -38.18 13.48
N ARG A 919 -4.06 -37.09 12.88
CA ARG A 919 -5.38 -37.00 12.21
C ARG A 919 -5.32 -37.21 10.69
N LEU A 920 -4.14 -37.53 10.16
CA LEU A 920 -3.91 -37.72 8.74
C LEU A 920 -4.56 -39.03 8.29
N LEU A 921 -5.50 -38.98 7.35
CA LEU A 921 -6.22 -40.15 6.84
C LEU A 921 -5.55 -40.75 5.60
N HIS A 922 -5.08 -39.88 4.69
CA HIS A 922 -4.40 -40.23 3.44
C HIS A 922 -3.31 -39.21 3.10
N VAL A 923 -2.31 -39.64 2.33
CA VAL A 923 -1.20 -38.78 1.90
C VAL A 923 -1.45 -38.22 0.51
N LEU A 924 -1.40 -39.09 -0.51
CA LEU A 924 -1.40 -38.73 -1.94
C LEU A 924 -2.28 -39.70 -2.76
N PRO A 925 -3.41 -39.28 -3.35
CA PRO A 925 -4.19 -40.14 -4.23
C PRO A 925 -3.44 -40.50 -5.53
N LEU A 926 -3.45 -41.79 -5.87
CA LEU A 926 -2.77 -42.37 -7.04
C LEU A 926 -3.77 -43.07 -7.98
N TYR A 927 -4.53 -42.26 -8.70
CA TYR A 927 -5.61 -42.67 -9.61
C TYR A 927 -5.13 -43.38 -10.90
N THR A 928 -6.08 -43.98 -11.65
CA THR A 928 -5.85 -44.62 -12.96
C THR A 928 -5.10 -43.72 -13.95
N SER A 929 -5.44 -42.43 -14.01
CA SER A 929 -4.89 -41.49 -14.97
C SER A 929 -3.49 -40.97 -14.62
N ASN A 930 -3.05 -41.13 -13.37
CA ASN A 930 -1.69 -40.83 -12.96
C ASN A 930 -0.84 -42.11 -13.09
N GLY A 931 -0.30 -42.37 -14.29
CA GLY A 931 0.43 -43.59 -14.61
C GLY A 931 1.87 -43.60 -14.10
N ASN A 932 2.54 -42.44 -14.11
CA ASN A 932 3.95 -42.29 -13.74
C ASN A 932 4.17 -41.88 -12.28
N GLY A 933 3.13 -41.43 -11.56
CA GLY A 933 3.23 -40.99 -10.17
C GLY A 933 3.86 -42.03 -9.25
N CYS A 934 4.89 -41.58 -8.52
CA CYS A 934 5.77 -42.33 -7.64
C CYS A 934 6.69 -43.37 -8.32
N ARG A 935 7.00 -43.25 -9.61
CA ARG A 935 7.98 -44.13 -10.29
C ARG A 935 9.40 -44.02 -9.71
N SER A 936 9.82 -42.84 -9.29
CA SER A 936 11.14 -42.60 -8.70
C SER A 936 11.22 -42.93 -7.20
N LEU A 937 10.12 -43.35 -6.57
CA LEU A 937 10.01 -43.45 -5.12
C LEU A 937 10.89 -44.56 -4.58
N GLU A 938 11.95 -44.20 -3.86
CA GLU A 938 12.90 -45.13 -3.26
C GLU A 938 12.59 -45.44 -1.80
N THR A 939 12.02 -44.49 -1.05
CA THR A 939 11.82 -44.60 0.40
C THR A 939 10.50 -44.02 0.87
N ILE A 940 9.77 -44.81 1.66
CA ILE A 940 8.58 -44.38 2.42
C ILE A 940 8.92 -44.52 3.91
N GLU A 941 8.80 -43.43 4.66
CA GLU A 941 8.95 -43.39 6.12
C GLU A 941 7.72 -42.72 6.76
N ILE A 942 6.99 -43.43 7.62
CA ILE A 942 5.78 -42.90 8.28
C ILE A 942 5.75 -43.36 9.74
N ILE A 943 5.68 -42.40 10.67
CA ILE A 943 5.92 -42.62 12.10
C ILE A 943 4.83 -41.91 12.93
N CYS A 944 4.14 -42.65 13.80
CA CYS A 944 3.14 -42.13 14.75
C CYS A 944 1.92 -41.38 14.13
N CYS A 945 1.55 -41.71 12.88
CA CYS A 945 0.35 -41.16 12.21
C CYS A 945 -0.89 -42.04 12.47
N GLY A 946 -1.49 -41.86 13.66
CA GLY A 946 -2.48 -42.78 14.23
C GLY A 946 -3.73 -43.11 13.39
N GLU A 947 -4.40 -42.10 12.80
CA GLU A 947 -5.61 -42.29 11.99
C GLU A 947 -5.36 -42.70 10.52
N LEU A 948 -4.10 -42.84 10.10
CA LEU A 948 -3.74 -43.10 8.70
C LEU A 948 -4.28 -44.44 8.21
N ARG A 949 -5.08 -44.43 7.13
CA ARG A 949 -5.77 -45.63 6.62
C ARG A 949 -5.11 -46.22 5.38
N GLU A 950 -4.75 -45.34 4.43
CA GLU A 950 -4.01 -45.69 3.22
C GLU A 950 -3.05 -44.55 2.87
N VAL A 951 -1.79 -44.86 2.53
CA VAL A 951 -0.82 -43.84 2.08
C VAL A 951 -1.27 -43.28 0.71
N PHE A 952 -1.55 -44.20 -0.23
CA PHE A 952 -1.88 -43.89 -1.61
C PHE A 952 -3.26 -44.42 -2.04
N PRO A 953 -4.38 -43.71 -1.76
CA PRO A 953 -5.72 -44.16 -2.14
C PRO A 953 -5.95 -44.15 -3.66
N SER A 954 -6.90 -44.97 -4.11
CA SER A 954 -7.27 -45.13 -5.54
C SER A 954 -8.74 -44.80 -5.79
N ASP A 955 -9.08 -44.60 -7.05
CA ASP A 955 -10.39 -44.27 -7.64
C ASP A 955 -11.40 -45.42 -7.76
N SER A 956 -10.95 -46.68 -7.72
CA SER A 956 -11.75 -47.82 -8.19
C SER A 956 -12.16 -48.79 -7.08
N GLU A 957 -13.47 -48.95 -6.87
CA GLU A 957 -14.05 -49.91 -5.90
C GLU A 957 -13.82 -51.40 -6.29
N PHE A 958 -13.46 -51.68 -7.55
CA PHE A 958 -13.23 -53.04 -8.06
C PHE A 958 -11.77 -53.49 -7.91
N GLN A 959 -11.39 -53.87 -6.69
CA GLN A 959 -9.99 -54.11 -6.29
C GLN A 959 -9.36 -55.44 -6.78
N GLN A 960 -10.13 -56.38 -7.34
CA GLN A 960 -9.68 -57.77 -7.54
C GLN A 960 -9.20 -58.13 -8.96
N GLN A 961 -9.40 -57.27 -9.98
CA GLN A 961 -9.09 -57.59 -11.39
C GLN A 961 -8.13 -56.59 -12.08
N GLN A 962 -7.60 -55.59 -11.38
CA GLN A 962 -6.64 -54.64 -11.97
C GLN A 962 -5.20 -55.11 -11.85
N LYS A 963 -4.38 -54.76 -12.87
CA LYS A 963 -2.91 -54.96 -12.86
C LYS A 963 -2.29 -54.27 -11.62
N PRO A 964 -1.33 -54.89 -10.92
CA PRO A 964 -0.59 -54.24 -9.84
C PRO A 964 0.05 -52.91 -10.28
N ARG A 965 0.07 -51.92 -9.38
CA ARG A 965 0.75 -50.64 -9.60
C ARG A 965 2.25 -50.82 -9.38
N GLU A 966 3.04 -50.40 -10.37
CA GLU A 966 4.48 -50.60 -10.38
C GLU A 966 5.20 -49.45 -9.65
N PHE A 967 6.04 -49.80 -8.67
CA PHE A 967 6.95 -48.91 -7.96
C PHE A 967 8.39 -49.39 -8.21
N PRO A 968 8.95 -49.14 -9.41
CA PRO A 968 10.17 -49.80 -9.88
C PRO A 968 11.41 -49.46 -9.07
N SER A 969 11.42 -48.30 -8.40
CA SER A 969 12.57 -47.77 -7.65
C SER A 969 12.51 -48.02 -6.14
N LEU A 970 11.40 -48.58 -5.62
CA LEU A 970 11.15 -48.65 -4.18
C LEU A 970 12.05 -49.66 -3.47
N LYS A 971 13.02 -49.15 -2.71
CA LYS A 971 14.01 -49.92 -1.94
C LYS A 971 13.63 -50.09 -0.48
N ARG A 972 12.99 -49.08 0.13
CA ARG A 972 12.84 -48.98 1.58
C ARG A 972 11.41 -48.61 2.01
N ILE A 973 10.86 -49.37 2.95
CA ILE A 973 9.58 -49.08 3.61
C ILE A 973 9.83 -49.09 5.13
N HIS A 974 9.54 -47.98 5.81
CA HIS A 974 9.65 -47.84 7.25
C HIS A 974 8.33 -47.30 7.83
N LEU A 975 7.65 -48.10 8.65
CA LEU A 975 6.33 -47.79 9.21
C LEU A 975 6.33 -48.08 10.72
N TYR A 976 5.98 -47.09 11.55
CA TYR A 976 6.03 -47.20 13.01
C TYR A 976 4.78 -46.62 13.68
N GLU A 977 4.11 -47.41 14.53
CA GLU A 977 2.90 -47.03 15.29
C GLU A 977 1.78 -46.44 14.42
N LEU A 978 1.40 -47.18 13.36
CA LEU A 978 0.29 -46.84 12.44
C LEU A 978 -0.89 -47.84 12.59
N PRO A 979 -1.60 -47.85 13.72
CA PRO A 979 -2.54 -48.92 14.07
C PRO A 979 -3.74 -49.03 13.12
N MET A 980 -4.15 -47.93 12.46
CA MET A 980 -5.28 -47.91 11.52
C MET A 980 -4.88 -48.14 10.05
N LEU A 981 -3.58 -48.28 9.73
CA LEU A 981 -3.10 -48.42 8.36
C LEU A 981 -3.52 -49.78 7.81
N GLN A 982 -4.42 -49.80 6.83
CA GLN A 982 -4.93 -51.04 6.23
C GLN A 982 -4.06 -51.50 5.06
N ARG A 983 -3.59 -50.54 4.25
CA ARG A 983 -2.81 -50.79 3.02
C ARG A 983 -1.87 -49.62 2.72
N ILE A 984 -0.76 -49.89 2.04
CA ILE A 984 0.12 -48.83 1.54
C ILE A 984 -0.53 -48.13 0.33
N CYS A 985 -1.12 -48.87 -0.61
CA CYS A 985 -1.85 -48.33 -1.75
C CYS A 985 -3.22 -49.00 -1.89
N GLY A 986 -4.20 -48.29 -2.46
CA GLY A 986 -5.53 -48.83 -2.80
C GLY A 986 -5.53 -49.94 -3.85
N ARG A 987 -4.37 -50.22 -4.48
CA ARG A 987 -4.12 -51.36 -5.39
C ARG A 987 -2.94 -52.20 -4.90
N ARG A 988 -2.85 -53.46 -5.36
CA ARG A 988 -1.64 -54.28 -5.18
C ARG A 988 -0.41 -53.55 -5.74
N ILE A 989 0.70 -53.58 -5.00
CA ILE A 989 1.97 -52.95 -5.37
C ILE A 989 2.92 -54.00 -5.95
N PHE A 990 3.66 -53.67 -7.00
CA PHE A 990 4.82 -54.43 -7.47
C PHE A 990 6.10 -53.59 -7.31
N ALA A 991 7.04 -54.04 -6.49
CA ALA A 991 8.27 -53.32 -6.12
C ALA A 991 9.49 -54.26 -6.27
N PRO A 992 10.06 -54.41 -7.49
CA PRO A 992 11.11 -55.40 -7.77
C PRO A 992 12.46 -55.09 -7.13
N ARG A 993 12.70 -53.85 -6.70
CA ARG A 993 13.96 -53.40 -6.07
C ARG A 993 13.87 -53.24 -4.55
N LEU A 994 12.88 -53.86 -3.92
CA LEU A 994 12.67 -53.75 -2.47
C LEU A 994 13.80 -54.45 -1.70
N GLU A 995 14.54 -53.69 -0.89
CA GLU A 995 15.70 -54.16 -0.12
C GLU A 995 15.35 -54.36 1.36
N THR A 996 14.65 -53.39 1.96
CA THR A 996 14.36 -53.41 3.41
C THR A 996 12.94 -52.95 3.73
N VAL A 997 12.27 -53.70 4.61
CA VAL A 997 10.99 -53.34 5.20
C VAL A 997 11.16 -53.34 6.73
N LYS A 998 10.76 -52.26 7.39
CA LYS A 998 10.74 -52.12 8.85
C LYS A 998 9.33 -51.72 9.27
N ILE A 999 8.62 -52.59 9.97
CA ILE A 999 7.22 -52.38 10.34
C ILE A 999 7.04 -52.69 11.82
N ARG A 1000 6.53 -51.73 12.60
CA ARG A 1000 6.12 -51.96 14.00
C ARG A 1000 4.82 -51.23 14.36
N GLY A 1001 3.99 -51.84 15.20
CA GLY A 1001 2.72 -51.28 15.65
C GLY A 1001 1.64 -51.10 14.57
N CYS A 1002 1.84 -51.65 13.36
CA CYS A 1002 0.98 -51.44 12.18
C CYS A 1002 -0.07 -52.57 12.01
N TRP A 1003 -0.80 -52.90 13.09
CA TRP A 1003 -1.56 -54.15 13.22
C TRP A 1003 -2.70 -54.35 12.19
N SER A 1004 -3.18 -53.29 11.55
CA SER A 1004 -4.22 -53.38 10.51
C SER A 1004 -3.67 -53.67 9.10
N LEU A 1005 -2.34 -53.59 8.89
CA LEU A 1005 -1.72 -53.71 7.58
C LEU A 1005 -1.62 -55.19 7.19
N LYS A 1006 -2.28 -55.59 6.10
CA LYS A 1006 -2.42 -57.01 5.74
C LYS A 1006 -1.58 -57.52 4.57
N HIS A 1007 -1.04 -56.63 3.74
CA HIS A 1007 -0.30 -57.02 2.54
C HIS A 1007 1.02 -56.26 2.44
N LEU A 1008 2.03 -56.94 1.90
CA LEU A 1008 3.28 -56.33 1.44
C LEU A 1008 3.26 -56.20 -0.09
N PRO A 1009 4.25 -55.50 -0.70
CA PRO A 1009 4.42 -55.53 -2.14
C PRO A 1009 4.68 -56.94 -2.70
N ALA A 1010 4.34 -57.16 -3.97
CA ALA A 1010 4.94 -58.24 -4.75
C ALA A 1010 6.35 -57.83 -5.19
N VAL A 1011 7.32 -58.73 -5.08
CA VAL A 1011 8.73 -58.47 -5.45
C VAL A 1011 9.21 -59.30 -6.65
N CYS A 1012 8.50 -60.37 -6.97
CA CYS A 1012 8.73 -61.18 -8.17
C CYS A 1012 7.56 -61.00 -9.15
N ARG A 1013 7.83 -61.08 -10.46
CA ARG A 1013 6.78 -61.01 -11.49
C ARG A 1013 6.02 -62.34 -11.54
N ALA A 1014 4.70 -62.30 -11.63
CA ALA A 1014 3.88 -63.48 -11.88
C ALA A 1014 4.31 -64.14 -13.21
N PRO A 1015 4.40 -65.49 -13.31
CA PRO A 1015 4.65 -66.16 -14.58
C PRO A 1015 3.51 -65.84 -15.56
N HIS A 1016 3.84 -65.38 -16.76
CA HIS A 1016 2.84 -65.18 -17.80
C HIS A 1016 2.27 -66.55 -18.20
N ARG A 1017 0.96 -66.77 -17.99
CA ARG A 1017 0.23 -67.75 -18.80
C ARG A 1017 0.16 -67.20 -20.22
N SER A 1018 1.05 -67.68 -21.09
CA SER A 1018 0.91 -67.55 -22.52
C SER A 1018 -0.42 -68.18 -22.94
N THR A 1019 -1.34 -67.36 -23.44
CA THR A 1019 -2.34 -67.84 -24.38
C THR A 1019 -1.62 -68.32 -25.63
N GLU A 1020 -2.03 -69.48 -26.15
CA GLU A 1020 -1.42 -70.11 -27.31
C GLU A 1020 -1.42 -69.18 -28.53
N SER A 1021 -0.23 -68.81 -28.98
CA SER A 1021 0.05 -68.40 -30.34
C SER A 1021 1.51 -68.72 -30.62
N ASP A 1022 1.75 -69.73 -31.45
CA ASP A 1022 3.09 -70.12 -31.88
C ASP A 1022 3.71 -68.99 -32.71
N ASP A 1023 4.82 -68.44 -32.24
CA ASP A 1023 5.85 -67.81 -33.07
C ASP A 1023 7.18 -67.93 -32.31
N GLU A 1024 8.16 -68.59 -32.93
CA GLU A 1024 9.50 -68.82 -32.37
C GLU A 1024 10.36 -67.56 -32.52
N GLU A 1025 10.69 -66.88 -31.43
CA GLU A 1025 11.86 -65.99 -31.39
C GLU A 1025 12.80 -66.37 -30.24
N GLU A 1026 14.06 -66.68 -30.61
CA GLU A 1026 15.15 -67.03 -29.71
C GLU A 1026 15.45 -65.87 -28.75
N SER A 1027 15.32 -66.10 -27.43
CA SER A 1027 15.90 -65.22 -26.41
C SER A 1027 17.09 -65.91 -25.75
N SER A 1028 18.19 -65.16 -25.64
CA SER A 1028 19.53 -65.68 -25.40
C SER A 1028 19.74 -66.26 -24.00
N GLU A 1029 20.59 -67.29 -23.93
CA GLU A 1029 20.93 -68.08 -22.74
C GLU A 1029 21.84 -67.35 -21.72
N SER A 1030 21.68 -66.03 -21.56
CA SER A 1030 22.61 -65.13 -20.85
C SER A 1030 22.20 -64.72 -19.43
N ASP A 1031 20.94 -64.92 -19.02
CA ASP A 1031 20.42 -64.41 -17.74
C ASP A 1031 20.69 -65.36 -16.56
N LYS A 1032 21.97 -65.66 -16.31
CA LYS A 1032 22.42 -66.39 -15.12
C LYS A 1032 23.07 -65.45 -14.11
N GLU A 1033 22.51 -65.49 -12.88
CA GLU A 1033 23.13 -65.00 -11.64
C GLU A 1033 23.25 -63.48 -11.43
N GLU A 1034 22.15 -62.73 -11.56
CA GLU A 1034 21.90 -61.69 -10.53
C GLU A 1034 21.33 -62.36 -9.28
N ALA A 1035 22.12 -62.39 -8.21
CA ALA A 1035 21.72 -62.95 -6.93
C ALA A 1035 20.68 -62.03 -6.26
N HIS A 1036 19.39 -62.23 -6.58
CA HIS A 1036 18.26 -61.56 -5.94
C HIS A 1036 18.29 -61.76 -4.42
N MET A 1037 18.88 -60.79 -3.71
CA MET A 1037 18.85 -60.72 -2.26
C MET A 1037 17.39 -60.56 -1.80
N LEU A 1038 16.90 -61.50 -1.00
CA LEU A 1038 15.53 -61.45 -0.47
C LEU A 1038 15.37 -60.23 0.46
N PRO A 1039 14.38 -59.35 0.24
CA PRO A 1039 14.16 -58.19 1.10
C PRO A 1039 14.06 -58.56 2.58
N THR A 1040 14.82 -57.86 3.42
CA THR A 1040 14.81 -58.09 4.88
C THR A 1040 13.62 -57.39 5.52
N VAL A 1041 12.84 -58.11 6.32
CA VAL A 1041 11.63 -57.57 6.99
C VAL A 1041 11.85 -57.58 8.51
N ASP A 1042 12.10 -56.43 9.14
CA ASP A 1042 12.11 -56.29 10.61
C ASP A 1042 10.68 -56.00 11.09
N CYS A 1043 10.05 -56.94 11.79
CA CYS A 1043 8.65 -56.87 12.20
C CYS A 1043 8.29 -57.73 13.41
N GLU A 1044 7.15 -57.45 14.05
CA GLU A 1044 6.57 -58.34 15.05
C GLU A 1044 6.10 -59.66 14.40
N LYS A 1045 6.41 -60.79 15.06
CA LYS A 1045 6.04 -62.11 14.55
C LYS A 1045 4.53 -62.30 14.45
N ASP A 1046 3.78 -61.86 15.46
CA ASP A 1046 2.31 -61.96 15.48
C ASP A 1046 1.67 -61.20 14.31
N TRP A 1047 2.29 -60.12 13.82
CA TRP A 1047 1.83 -59.42 12.63
C TRP A 1047 2.18 -60.19 11.35
N TRP A 1048 3.43 -60.67 11.24
CA TRP A 1048 3.91 -61.47 10.11
C TRP A 1048 3.07 -62.73 9.86
N ASP A 1049 2.70 -63.44 10.94
CA ASP A 1049 1.89 -64.66 10.88
C ASP A 1049 0.42 -64.39 10.47
N ASN A 1050 -0.03 -63.12 10.48
CA ASN A 1050 -1.38 -62.69 10.08
C ASN A 1050 -1.43 -61.99 8.69
N LEU A 1051 -0.32 -61.94 7.95
CA LEU A 1051 -0.29 -61.37 6.60
C LEU A 1051 -1.10 -62.22 5.59
N GLU A 1052 -1.82 -61.54 4.70
CA GLU A 1052 -2.61 -62.15 3.61
C GLU A 1052 -1.79 -62.18 2.31
N TRP A 1053 -1.58 -63.38 1.76
CA TRP A 1053 -0.70 -63.64 0.62
C TRP A 1053 -1.46 -64.15 -0.60
N ASP A 1054 -1.12 -63.67 -1.79
CA ASP A 1054 -1.79 -64.06 -3.04
C ASP A 1054 -1.22 -65.35 -3.68
N GLY A 1055 -0.12 -65.87 -3.12
CA GLY A 1055 0.51 -67.12 -3.53
C GLY A 1055 1.71 -66.93 -4.47
N LYS A 1056 2.47 -68.02 -4.68
CA LYS A 1056 3.69 -68.00 -5.50
C LYS A 1056 3.42 -67.64 -6.96
N GLU A 1057 2.29 -68.06 -7.52
CA GLU A 1057 1.87 -67.74 -8.89
C GLU A 1057 1.66 -66.24 -9.10
N ALA A 1058 1.27 -65.49 -8.06
CA ALA A 1058 1.14 -64.04 -8.07
C ALA A 1058 2.46 -63.29 -7.76
N GLY A 1059 3.57 -64.00 -7.51
CA GLY A 1059 4.83 -63.39 -7.07
C GLY A 1059 4.79 -62.79 -5.66
N HIS A 1060 3.77 -63.15 -4.87
CA HIS A 1060 3.47 -62.57 -3.56
C HIS A 1060 3.27 -63.69 -2.52
N HIS A 1061 4.39 -64.15 -1.93
CA HIS A 1061 4.45 -65.28 -1.00
C HIS A 1061 5.60 -65.09 0.02
N PRO A 1062 5.50 -65.58 1.28
CA PRO A 1062 6.50 -65.36 2.33
C PRO A 1062 7.94 -65.73 1.95
N SER A 1063 8.13 -66.73 1.07
CA SER A 1063 9.47 -67.19 0.65
C SER A 1063 10.26 -66.18 -0.18
N HIS A 1064 9.63 -65.09 -0.64
CA HIS A 1064 10.32 -63.99 -1.34
C HIS A 1064 10.88 -62.93 -0.39
N TYR A 1065 10.83 -63.19 0.92
CA TYR A 1065 11.21 -62.27 1.98
C TYR A 1065 12.06 -62.98 3.04
N LYS A 1066 12.91 -62.21 3.73
CA LYS A 1066 13.71 -62.67 4.86
C LYS A 1066 13.24 -61.98 6.14
N PRO A 1067 12.27 -62.55 6.88
CA PRO A 1067 11.79 -61.95 8.12
C PRO A 1067 12.85 -62.02 9.23
N THR A 1068 12.83 -61.00 10.06
CA THR A 1068 13.68 -60.80 11.25
C THR A 1068 12.75 -60.31 12.35
N HIS A 1069 12.58 -61.10 13.39
CA HIS A 1069 11.63 -60.76 14.46
C HIS A 1069 12.33 -60.08 15.62
N SER A 1070 11.81 -58.91 16.00
CA SER A 1070 12.26 -58.17 17.17
C SER A 1070 11.96 -58.94 18.45
N ALA A 1071 12.90 -58.94 19.41
CA ALA A 1071 12.63 -59.38 20.78
C ALA A 1071 11.72 -58.39 21.56
N TYR A 1072 11.49 -57.19 21.02
CA TYR A 1072 10.66 -56.15 21.62
C TYR A 1072 9.17 -56.43 21.39
N TYR A 1073 8.62 -57.40 22.13
CA TYR A 1073 7.17 -57.51 22.31
C TYR A 1073 6.71 -56.39 23.24
N LYS A 1074 5.87 -55.49 22.73
CA LYS A 1074 5.18 -54.48 23.55
C LYS A 1074 4.38 -55.23 24.63
N LYS A 1075 4.77 -55.06 25.89
CA LYS A 1075 4.18 -55.76 27.04
C LYS A 1075 2.66 -55.57 26.97
N THR A 1076 1.90 -56.65 27.04
CA THR A 1076 0.47 -56.71 26.71
C THR A 1076 -0.31 -55.55 27.33
N LEU A 1077 -0.61 -54.53 26.52
CA LEU A 1077 -1.68 -53.60 26.82
C LEU A 1077 -2.96 -54.44 26.83
N LEU A 1078 -3.55 -54.57 28.02
CA LEU A 1078 -4.74 -55.38 28.25
C LEU A 1078 -5.80 -55.02 27.19
N ARG A 1079 -6.39 -56.04 26.58
CA ARG A 1079 -7.60 -55.89 25.74
C ARG A 1079 -8.73 -55.34 26.61
N ALA A 1080 -8.80 -54.03 26.74
CA ALA A 1080 -9.91 -53.31 27.35
C ALA A 1080 -11.09 -53.29 26.37
N THR A 1081 -11.79 -54.42 26.31
CA THR A 1081 -13.09 -54.53 25.65
C THR A 1081 -14.13 -53.65 26.37
N VAL A 1082 -14.89 -52.87 25.59
CA VAL A 1082 -16.16 -52.15 25.97
C VAL A 1082 -15.93 -50.98 26.97
N LEU A 1083 -16.49 -49.75 26.84
CA LEU A 1083 -17.88 -49.34 26.61
C LEU A 1083 -18.06 -47.92 26.04
N ARG A 1084 -19.03 -47.81 25.10
CA ARG A 1084 -19.89 -46.66 24.71
C ARG A 1084 -19.26 -45.27 24.52
#